data_AF-A0A409YBK4-F1
#
_entry.id   AF-A0A409YBK4-F1
#
_cell.length_a   1.000
_cell.length_b   1.000
_cell.length_c   1.000
_cell.angle_alpha   90.00
_cell.angle_beta   90.00
_cell.angle_gamma   90.00
#
_symmetry.space_group_name_H-M   'P 1'
#
loop_
_entity.id
_entity.type
_entity.pdbx_description
1 polymer ?
#
loop_
_entity_poly.entity_id
_entity_poly.type
_entity_poly.pdbx_seq_one_letter_code
_entity_poly.pdbx_strand_id
1 'polypeptide(L)'
;MFRSLVLLSTLIGYAYALVSAVDSSQLVPEATYAKALGEGFTKAIIRGYEEACGVGGEVDPNFVGSYNNARAAGYRDIDMYWFPCNGSGNNCKSYATQLSEIAATFSAHSMDIGTIWIDLEKDAAICNNWNYGTAGNLAQAQELIAAIKATGFNFGIYSSPGEWSTLFGSTSVVLDSSAPLWFATFNNVETTTLGTHFGGWTTAVGHQYTDVSASGLFDLSVPWPDDPKQNVLEFAAQMSVSEWLNVIVESTSTALRYEGEWTSSTELSKFTQFGHQIPSSEQLFTVPEGKTGSLFYNFTDITRLQVQGTLFYSSSTPTAPYAVTCDVSPSDNVVVETFVTSDTSFAQHLYLFCELRNISPSVMYTLNVTFQSLVGQPAYFDRLFIDPTPLTDLDMAALQVDNGHLMIQYDSSWSNPQGSPRFTNTSEAKMTMDFNGTSVKWFSMWQQSWPTAGANASWRVDDLPHQSINLPPVVRPAALDPSFYYSFEEVLFKTPDLSRGQHRLEVVYHGSEASRPLALSYLVVQNSPSSTSITAPSPSDSISHNPDSSNTREAGSLSQGTKIAIGVSTSVTALLVCSLLLYYVRWRQKKSTTPHEAADSTTIERAATPLSPMTIAPYSASLRTTEIIKGTPSTPVRSSYPQVSSASGISQVITPQTTSEMAEVAPISPDTQDSPPPYRPLSLPFPQSSPHTIADR
;
A
#
# COMPACT_ATOMS: atom_id res chain seq x y z
N MET A 1 -30.13 24.30 43.38
CA MET A 1 -29.61 25.29 42.43
C MET A 1 -28.10 25.19 42.49
N PHE A 2 -27.30 24.82 41.50
CA PHE A 2 -27.46 24.45 40.10
C PHE A 2 -26.39 23.38 39.81
N ARG A 3 -26.70 22.43 38.94
CA ARG A 3 -25.80 21.35 38.50
C ARG A 3 -24.69 21.91 37.62
N SER A 4 -23.44 21.58 37.92
CA SER A 4 -22.32 21.76 36.99
C SER A 4 -22.24 20.55 36.06
N LEU A 5 -22.67 20.74 34.81
CA LEU A 5 -22.38 19.81 33.71
C LEU A 5 -20.93 20.01 33.28
N VAL A 6 -20.12 18.96 33.39
CA VAL A 6 -18.85 18.82 32.67
C VAL A 6 -19.21 18.36 31.25
N LEU A 7 -19.11 19.25 30.27
CA LEU A 7 -19.14 18.89 28.85
C LEU A 7 -17.73 18.41 28.47
N LEU A 8 -17.54 17.10 28.47
CA LEU A 8 -16.40 16.45 27.84
C LEU A 8 -16.73 16.31 26.35
N SER A 9 -16.07 17.10 25.51
CA SER A 9 -16.17 17.00 24.05
C SER A 9 -15.45 15.74 23.59
N THR A 10 -16.16 14.62 23.46
CA THR A 10 -15.66 13.42 22.80
C THR A 10 -15.60 13.65 21.29
N LEU A 11 -14.41 13.93 20.77
CA LEU A 11 -14.10 13.82 19.33
C LEU A 11 -13.94 12.34 19.01
N ILE A 12 -14.98 11.73 18.47
CA ILE A 12 -14.90 10.40 17.86
C ILE A 12 -14.30 10.61 16.47
N GLY A 13 -13.02 10.32 16.30
CA GLY A 13 -12.39 10.22 14.99
C GLY A 13 -12.83 8.91 14.34
N TYR A 14 -13.62 8.99 13.28
CA TYR A 14 -13.92 7.85 12.42
C TYR A 14 -12.69 7.62 11.53
N ALA A 15 -11.93 6.56 11.76
CA ALA A 15 -10.99 6.05 10.78
C ALA A 15 -11.81 5.39 9.66
N TYR A 16 -11.77 5.95 8.46
CA TYR A 16 -12.41 5.35 7.30
C TYR A 16 -11.55 4.17 6.82
N ALA A 17 -12.12 2.99 6.61
CA ALA A 17 -11.43 1.94 5.88
C ALA A 17 -11.33 2.35 4.40
N LEU A 18 -10.20 2.07 3.75
CA LEU A 18 -10.13 2.16 2.29
C LEU A 18 -11.12 1.14 1.72
N VAL A 19 -11.98 1.60 0.81
CA VAL A 19 -12.96 0.75 0.13
C VAL A 19 -12.22 0.12 -1.05
N SER A 20 -11.79 -1.13 -0.95
CA SER A 20 -11.25 -1.82 -2.13
C SER A 20 -12.38 -2.20 -3.09
N ALA A 21 -12.13 -2.13 -4.38
CA ALA A 21 -13.09 -2.43 -5.42
C ALA A 21 -12.59 -3.53 -6.35
N VAL A 22 -13.53 -4.33 -6.82
CA VAL A 22 -13.34 -5.19 -7.98
C VAL A 22 -14.02 -4.56 -9.18
N ASP A 23 -13.42 -4.70 -10.36
CA ASP A 23 -14.09 -4.35 -11.60
C ASP A 23 -14.07 -5.49 -12.61
N SER A 24 -15.12 -5.58 -13.45
CA SER A 24 -15.30 -6.72 -14.37
C SER A 24 -16.11 -6.38 -15.61
N SER A 25 -15.78 -7.05 -16.72
CA SER A 25 -16.55 -7.08 -17.97
C SER A 25 -17.27 -8.40 -18.23
N GLN A 26 -16.87 -9.48 -17.55
CA GLN A 26 -17.44 -10.81 -17.73
C GLN A 26 -18.62 -11.07 -16.78
N LEU A 27 -19.39 -12.13 -17.04
CA LEU A 27 -20.38 -12.62 -16.09
C LEU A 27 -19.66 -13.24 -14.89
N VAL A 28 -19.76 -12.60 -13.74
CA VAL A 28 -19.13 -13.08 -12.50
C VAL A 28 -20.16 -13.77 -11.61
N PRO A 29 -19.91 -15.03 -11.16
CA PRO A 29 -20.81 -15.73 -10.25
C PRO A 29 -20.96 -15.06 -8.87
N GLU A 30 -22.13 -15.19 -8.26
CA GLU A 30 -22.41 -14.71 -6.89
C GLU A 30 -21.36 -15.18 -5.87
N ALA A 31 -20.95 -16.45 -5.93
CA ALA A 31 -19.96 -17.00 -5.01
C ALA A 31 -18.58 -16.31 -5.14
N THR A 32 -18.21 -15.87 -6.35
CA THR A 32 -16.96 -15.15 -6.58
C THR A 32 -17.03 -13.74 -6.01
N TYR A 33 -18.16 -13.04 -6.19
CA TYR A 33 -18.41 -11.76 -5.52
C TYR A 33 -18.42 -11.91 -4.00
N ALA A 34 -19.09 -12.92 -3.45
CA ALA A 34 -19.16 -13.14 -2.01
C ALA A 34 -17.78 -13.41 -1.40
N LYS A 35 -16.91 -14.12 -2.14
CA LYS A 35 -15.52 -14.31 -1.78
C LYS A 35 -14.75 -12.98 -1.76
N ALA A 36 -14.81 -12.20 -2.85
CA ALA A 36 -14.13 -10.90 -2.92
C ALA A 36 -14.60 -9.93 -1.82
N LEU A 37 -15.90 -9.91 -1.53
CA LEU A 37 -16.46 -9.14 -0.42
C LEU A 37 -15.88 -9.58 0.94
N GLY A 38 -15.75 -10.88 1.16
CA GLY A 38 -15.10 -11.44 2.35
C GLY A 38 -13.60 -11.15 2.45
N GLU A 39 -12.95 -10.84 1.32
CA GLU A 39 -11.55 -10.43 1.23
C GLU A 39 -11.36 -8.91 1.39
N GLY A 40 -12.44 -8.15 1.57
CA GLY A 40 -12.40 -6.70 1.84
C GLY A 40 -12.71 -5.81 0.62
N PHE A 41 -12.98 -6.39 -0.55
CA PHE A 41 -13.43 -5.63 -1.72
C PHE A 41 -14.92 -5.28 -1.56
N THR A 42 -15.22 -4.11 -1.01
CA THR A 42 -16.57 -3.72 -0.61
C THR A 42 -17.36 -2.96 -1.69
N LYS A 43 -16.70 -2.59 -2.80
CA LYS A 43 -17.32 -1.98 -3.98
C LYS A 43 -17.15 -2.84 -5.24
N ALA A 44 -18.13 -2.82 -6.12
CA ALA A 44 -18.05 -3.45 -7.44
C ALA A 44 -18.25 -2.41 -8.55
N ILE A 45 -17.40 -2.42 -9.58
CA ILE A 45 -17.53 -1.56 -10.77
C ILE A 45 -17.74 -2.48 -11.99
N ILE A 46 -18.91 -2.46 -12.59
CA ILE A 46 -19.28 -3.47 -13.60
C ILE A 46 -19.39 -2.80 -14.97
N ARG A 47 -18.85 -3.40 -16.04
CA ARG A 47 -19.07 -2.89 -17.40
C ARG A 47 -20.56 -2.93 -17.69
N GLY A 48 -21.17 -1.76 -17.84
CA GLY A 48 -22.60 -1.66 -18.13
C GLY A 48 -22.90 -1.41 -19.59
N TYR A 49 -21.91 -0.96 -20.36
CA TYR A 49 -22.06 -0.69 -21.78
C TYR A 49 -20.72 -0.90 -22.46
N GLU A 50 -20.74 -1.59 -23.60
CA GLU A 50 -19.56 -1.92 -24.38
C GLU A 50 -19.62 -1.34 -25.79
N GLU A 51 -18.46 -1.25 -26.43
CA GLU A 51 -18.33 -0.56 -27.70
C GLU A 51 -19.13 -1.19 -28.83
N ALA A 52 -19.22 -2.53 -28.87
CA ALA A 52 -20.01 -3.33 -29.81
C ALA A 52 -20.22 -2.64 -31.19
N CYS A 53 -19.12 -2.24 -31.83
CA CYS A 53 -19.15 -1.30 -32.95
C CYS A 53 -19.92 -1.81 -34.19
N GLY A 54 -20.13 -3.12 -34.30
CA GLY A 54 -20.97 -3.74 -35.33
C GLY A 54 -22.47 -3.42 -35.20
N VAL A 55 -22.94 -3.06 -34.00
CA VAL A 55 -24.33 -2.65 -33.72
C VAL A 55 -24.44 -1.23 -33.19
N GLY A 56 -23.30 -0.52 -33.14
CA GLY A 56 -23.19 0.87 -32.75
C GLY A 56 -23.19 1.11 -31.23
N GLY A 57 -22.72 0.13 -30.45
CA GLY A 57 -22.75 0.15 -28.99
C GLY A 57 -23.96 -0.56 -28.42
N GLU A 58 -23.77 -1.27 -27.31
CA GLU A 58 -24.85 -1.92 -26.59
C GLU A 58 -24.60 -2.01 -25.08
N VAL A 59 -25.70 -2.20 -24.34
CA VAL A 59 -25.64 -2.57 -22.93
C VAL A 59 -24.95 -3.93 -22.83
N ASP A 60 -23.90 -4.03 -22.03
CA ASP A 60 -23.12 -5.25 -21.93
C ASP A 60 -24.03 -6.44 -21.52
N PRO A 61 -24.06 -7.55 -22.29
CA PRO A 61 -24.91 -8.70 -22.01
C PRO A 61 -24.71 -9.32 -20.61
N ASN A 62 -23.54 -9.14 -20.00
CA ASN A 62 -23.20 -9.62 -18.68
C ASN A 62 -23.64 -8.66 -17.56
N PHE A 63 -23.90 -7.38 -17.86
CA PHE A 63 -24.10 -6.34 -16.86
C PHE A 63 -25.20 -6.67 -15.84
N VAL A 64 -26.40 -6.97 -16.33
CA VAL A 64 -27.57 -7.25 -15.48
C VAL A 64 -27.32 -8.51 -14.62
N GLY A 65 -26.69 -9.53 -15.19
CA GLY A 65 -26.34 -10.76 -14.47
C GLY A 65 -25.33 -10.49 -13.36
N SER A 66 -24.22 -9.82 -13.68
CA SER A 66 -23.17 -9.47 -12.72
C SER A 66 -23.69 -8.53 -11.63
N TYR A 67 -24.52 -7.53 -11.96
CA TYR A 67 -25.15 -6.65 -10.97
C TYR A 67 -26.01 -7.44 -9.98
N ASN A 68 -26.88 -8.32 -10.48
CA ASN A 68 -27.74 -9.14 -9.62
C ASN A 68 -26.92 -10.08 -8.72
N ASN A 69 -25.86 -10.68 -9.26
CA ASN A 69 -24.95 -11.54 -8.51
C ASN A 69 -24.18 -10.77 -7.43
N ALA A 70 -23.70 -9.56 -7.72
CA ALA A 70 -23.03 -8.70 -6.74
C ALA A 70 -24.00 -8.29 -5.61
N ARG A 71 -25.24 -7.90 -5.95
CA ARG A 71 -26.28 -7.59 -4.95
C ARG A 71 -26.63 -8.80 -4.08
N ALA A 72 -26.73 -9.99 -4.67
CA ALA A 72 -26.99 -11.23 -3.94
C ALA A 72 -25.84 -11.58 -3.00
N ALA A 73 -24.59 -11.37 -3.43
CA ALA A 73 -23.39 -11.55 -2.63
C ALA A 73 -23.24 -10.55 -1.47
N GLY A 74 -24.01 -9.44 -1.47
CA GLY A 74 -24.07 -8.48 -0.39
C GLY A 74 -23.53 -7.10 -0.71
N TYR A 75 -23.03 -6.85 -1.92
CA TYR A 75 -22.55 -5.53 -2.32
C TYR A 75 -23.67 -4.48 -2.26
N ARG A 76 -23.34 -3.33 -1.66
CA ARG A 76 -24.22 -2.17 -1.55
C ARG A 76 -23.75 -0.99 -2.40
N ASP A 77 -22.43 -0.81 -2.48
CA ASP A 77 -21.79 0.17 -3.35
C ASP A 77 -21.44 -0.49 -4.70
N ILE A 78 -22.21 -0.15 -5.73
CA ILE A 78 -22.00 -0.66 -7.09
C ILE A 78 -21.99 0.53 -8.05
N ASP A 79 -20.90 0.65 -8.78
CA ASP A 79 -20.76 1.58 -9.91
C ASP A 79 -20.86 0.80 -11.23
N MET A 80 -21.01 1.54 -12.34
CA MET A 80 -20.78 0.98 -13.66
C MET A 80 -19.64 1.71 -14.36
N TYR A 81 -19.00 1.04 -15.32
CA TYR A 81 -18.24 1.75 -16.34
C TYR A 81 -18.89 1.62 -17.72
N TRP A 82 -18.74 2.68 -18.51
CA TRP A 82 -19.22 2.83 -19.88
C TRP A 82 -18.02 2.88 -20.80
N PHE A 83 -17.85 1.83 -21.61
CA PHE A 83 -16.87 1.81 -22.70
C PHE A 83 -17.58 2.22 -24.00
N PRO A 84 -17.49 3.51 -24.40
CA PRO A 84 -18.35 4.06 -25.44
C PRO A 84 -18.01 3.55 -26.83
N CYS A 85 -19.04 3.18 -27.60
CA CYS A 85 -18.86 3.04 -29.05
C CYS A 85 -18.48 4.41 -29.62
N ASN A 86 -17.30 4.49 -30.23
CA ASN A 86 -16.89 5.60 -31.07
C ASN A 86 -15.93 5.11 -32.17
N GLY A 87 -15.40 6.03 -32.98
CA GLY A 87 -14.46 5.77 -34.07
C GLY A 87 -15.04 6.20 -35.43
N SER A 88 -14.25 6.89 -36.26
CA SER A 88 -14.66 7.43 -37.55
C SER A 88 -15.06 6.37 -38.58
N GLY A 89 -14.63 5.13 -38.37
CA GLY A 89 -14.99 3.97 -39.19
C GLY A 89 -16.21 3.19 -38.71
N ASN A 90 -16.75 3.54 -37.54
CA ASN A 90 -17.80 2.77 -36.87
C ASN A 90 -19.15 3.47 -37.00
N ASN A 91 -20.22 2.67 -37.12
CA ASN A 91 -21.59 3.19 -37.15
C ASN A 91 -22.15 3.29 -35.73
N CYS A 92 -21.50 4.06 -34.88
CA CYS A 92 -21.86 4.21 -33.47
C CYS A 92 -23.14 5.04 -33.30
N LYS A 93 -24.00 4.60 -32.38
CA LYS A 93 -25.11 5.42 -31.87
C LYS A 93 -24.53 6.66 -31.20
N SER A 94 -25.30 7.76 -31.19
CA SER A 94 -24.88 8.96 -30.47
C SER A 94 -24.66 8.66 -28.97
N TYR A 95 -23.75 9.39 -28.32
CA TYR A 95 -23.52 9.28 -26.88
C TYR A 95 -24.80 9.43 -26.06
N ALA A 96 -25.70 10.34 -26.47
CA ALA A 96 -27.00 10.51 -25.83
C ALA A 96 -27.89 9.26 -25.95
N THR A 97 -27.86 8.56 -27.10
CA THR A 97 -28.58 7.30 -27.28
C THR A 97 -27.98 6.19 -26.42
N GLN A 98 -26.65 6.04 -26.39
CA GLN A 98 -25.97 5.05 -25.55
C GLN A 98 -26.33 5.25 -24.06
N LEU A 99 -26.27 6.49 -23.57
CA LEU A 99 -26.69 6.86 -22.21
C LEU A 99 -28.19 6.64 -21.95
N SER A 100 -29.05 6.81 -22.95
CA SER A 100 -30.48 6.52 -22.80
C SER A 100 -30.77 5.02 -22.66
N GLU A 101 -29.98 4.16 -23.32
CA GLU A 101 -30.06 2.71 -23.19
C GLU A 101 -29.57 2.24 -21.80
N ILE A 102 -28.49 2.84 -21.30
CA ILE A 102 -28.02 2.68 -19.92
C ILE A 102 -29.13 3.06 -18.92
N ALA A 103 -29.71 4.25 -19.06
CA ALA A 103 -30.78 4.74 -18.19
C ALA A 103 -32.03 3.83 -18.23
N ALA A 104 -32.41 3.35 -19.42
CA ALA A 104 -33.50 2.40 -19.59
C ALA A 104 -33.23 1.08 -18.87
N THR A 105 -31.98 0.60 -18.90
CA THR A 105 -31.56 -0.63 -18.21
C THR A 105 -31.64 -0.46 -16.70
N PHE A 106 -31.12 0.64 -16.17
CA PHE A 106 -31.22 0.95 -14.74
C PHE A 106 -32.68 0.95 -14.27
N SER A 107 -33.54 1.65 -15.01
CA SER A 107 -34.97 1.74 -14.69
C SER A 107 -35.68 0.40 -14.80
N ALA A 108 -35.39 -0.39 -15.84
CA ALA A 108 -36.05 -1.69 -16.06
C ALA A 108 -35.70 -2.72 -14.99
N HIS A 109 -34.47 -2.66 -14.47
CA HIS A 109 -33.95 -3.60 -13.49
C HIS A 109 -33.91 -3.05 -12.06
N SER A 110 -34.43 -1.83 -11.83
CA SER A 110 -34.42 -1.16 -10.52
C SER A 110 -33.01 -1.11 -9.91
N MET A 111 -32.02 -0.78 -10.75
CA MET A 111 -30.63 -0.73 -10.33
C MET A 111 -30.34 0.55 -9.54
N ASP A 112 -29.53 0.39 -8.50
CA ASP A 112 -28.99 1.45 -7.67
C ASP A 112 -27.50 1.55 -7.99
N ILE A 113 -27.14 2.48 -8.88
CA ILE A 113 -25.79 2.68 -9.38
C ILE A 113 -25.28 4.02 -8.86
N GLY A 114 -24.09 4.00 -8.24
CA GLY A 114 -23.47 5.18 -7.66
C GLY A 114 -22.95 6.14 -8.73
N THR A 115 -21.94 5.71 -9.47
CA THR A 115 -21.20 6.48 -10.48
C THR A 115 -21.14 5.73 -11.81
N ILE A 116 -21.22 6.47 -12.92
CA ILE A 116 -20.85 6.00 -14.26
C ILE A 116 -19.41 6.44 -14.55
N TRP A 117 -18.49 5.49 -14.62
CA TRP A 117 -17.10 5.74 -15.03
C TRP A 117 -17.00 5.70 -16.55
N ILE A 118 -16.56 6.80 -17.15
CA ILE A 118 -16.35 6.88 -18.59
C ILE A 118 -14.98 6.29 -18.88
N ASP A 119 -14.96 5.16 -19.57
CA ASP A 119 -13.73 4.48 -19.95
C ASP A 119 -13.14 5.14 -21.21
N LEU A 120 -12.08 5.93 -21.00
CA LEU A 120 -11.34 6.65 -22.05
C LEU A 120 -10.00 5.97 -22.31
N GLU A 121 -10.07 4.89 -23.06
CA GLU A 121 -8.91 4.14 -23.56
C GLU A 121 -9.08 3.72 -25.03
N LYS A 122 -7.96 3.38 -25.67
CA LYS A 122 -7.93 2.95 -27.07
C LYS A 122 -7.88 1.43 -27.20
N ASP A 123 -8.90 0.86 -27.83
CA ASP A 123 -8.89 -0.49 -28.38
C ASP A 123 -8.65 -0.45 -29.89
N ALA A 124 -7.38 -0.58 -30.27
CA ALA A 124 -6.97 -0.63 -31.67
C ALA A 124 -7.32 -1.96 -32.37
N ALA A 125 -7.59 -3.03 -31.62
CA ALA A 125 -7.68 -4.39 -32.15
C ALA A 125 -9.12 -4.78 -32.51
N ILE A 126 -10.11 -4.36 -31.73
CA ILE A 126 -11.51 -4.76 -31.93
C ILE A 126 -12.27 -3.69 -32.70
N CYS A 127 -12.51 -2.53 -32.09
CA CYS A 127 -13.31 -1.47 -32.69
C CYS A 127 -12.46 -0.36 -33.34
N ASN A 128 -11.14 -0.34 -33.10
CA ASN A 128 -10.26 0.77 -33.53
C ASN A 128 -10.90 2.12 -33.20
N ASN A 129 -11.38 2.24 -31.96
CA ASN A 129 -11.99 3.43 -31.43
C ASN A 129 -10.97 4.58 -31.36
N TRP A 130 -11.45 5.81 -31.18
CA TRP A 130 -10.63 7.02 -31.08
C TRP A 130 -9.65 7.22 -32.26
N ASN A 131 -10.08 6.85 -33.47
CA ASN A 131 -9.29 6.96 -34.69
C ASN A 131 -9.57 8.24 -35.51
N TYR A 132 -9.98 9.33 -34.86
CA TYR A 132 -10.27 10.62 -35.48
C TYR A 132 -9.04 11.54 -35.59
N GLY A 133 -7.88 11.08 -35.10
CA GLY A 133 -6.71 11.94 -34.83
C GLY A 133 -6.91 12.79 -33.57
N THR A 134 -5.84 13.36 -33.03
CA THR A 134 -5.85 14.00 -31.69
C THR A 134 -6.90 15.11 -31.54
N ALA A 135 -7.03 15.98 -32.53
CA ALA A 135 -8.04 17.05 -32.53
C ALA A 135 -9.48 16.51 -32.65
N GLY A 136 -9.68 15.46 -33.46
CA GLY A 136 -10.98 14.81 -33.61
C GLY A 136 -11.38 14.04 -32.36
N ASN A 137 -10.44 13.35 -31.72
CA ASN A 137 -10.64 12.65 -30.46
C ASN A 137 -11.04 13.62 -29.35
N LEU A 138 -10.37 14.78 -29.25
CA LEU A 138 -10.75 15.81 -28.30
C LEU A 138 -12.17 16.33 -28.53
N ALA A 139 -12.56 16.58 -29.79
CA ALA A 139 -13.92 17.01 -30.12
C ALA A 139 -14.97 15.95 -29.74
N GLN A 140 -14.68 14.67 -29.99
CA GLN A 140 -15.55 13.56 -29.61
C GLN A 140 -15.65 13.39 -28.09
N ALA A 141 -14.54 13.52 -27.36
CA ALA A 141 -14.53 13.48 -25.91
C ALA A 141 -15.33 14.65 -25.31
N GLN A 142 -15.28 15.84 -25.90
CA GLN A 142 -16.10 16.98 -25.49
C GLN A 142 -17.59 16.74 -25.71
N GLU A 143 -17.99 16.15 -26.84
CA GLU A 143 -19.39 15.74 -27.08
C GLU A 143 -19.85 14.68 -26.06
N LEU A 144 -18.99 13.72 -25.75
CA LEU A 144 -19.27 12.69 -24.76
C LEU A 144 -19.51 13.29 -23.36
N ILE A 145 -18.61 14.16 -22.89
CA ILE A 145 -18.76 14.83 -21.59
C ILE A 145 -20.01 15.72 -21.54
N ALA A 146 -20.33 16.42 -22.64
CA ALA A 146 -21.56 17.19 -22.73
C ALA A 146 -22.80 16.29 -22.63
N ALA A 147 -22.79 15.12 -23.27
CA ALA A 147 -23.90 14.17 -23.24
C ALA A 147 -24.15 13.62 -21.83
N ILE A 148 -23.12 13.17 -21.11
CA ILE A 148 -23.32 12.63 -19.75
C ILE A 148 -23.75 13.71 -18.76
N LYS A 149 -23.21 14.93 -18.84
CA LYS A 149 -23.67 16.06 -18.02
C LYS A 149 -25.15 16.37 -18.23
N ALA A 150 -25.66 16.21 -19.45
CA ALA A 150 -27.07 16.44 -19.75
C ALA A 150 -28.03 15.42 -19.10
N THR A 151 -27.52 14.25 -18.68
CA THR A 151 -28.34 13.22 -18.01
C THR A 151 -28.59 13.51 -16.53
N GLY A 152 -27.66 14.23 -15.89
CA GLY A 152 -27.65 14.40 -14.43
C GLY A 152 -27.16 13.20 -13.64
N PHE A 153 -26.66 12.13 -14.28
CA PHE A 153 -25.97 11.05 -13.59
C PHE A 153 -24.68 11.55 -12.92
N ASN A 154 -24.33 10.95 -11.78
CA ASN A 154 -22.98 11.07 -11.25
C ASN A 154 -22.03 10.35 -12.21
N PHE A 155 -20.92 10.99 -12.55
CA PHE A 155 -19.94 10.40 -13.44
C PHE A 155 -18.52 10.73 -13.00
N GLY A 156 -17.59 9.88 -13.43
CA GLY A 156 -16.15 10.09 -13.35
C GLY A 156 -15.48 9.65 -14.64
N ILE A 157 -14.17 9.84 -14.73
CA ILE A 157 -13.37 9.46 -15.89
C ILE A 157 -12.39 8.38 -15.49
N TYR A 158 -12.35 7.30 -16.26
CA TYR A 158 -11.32 6.27 -16.20
C TYR A 158 -10.34 6.44 -17.37
N SER A 159 -9.04 6.45 -17.07
CA SER A 159 -7.98 6.47 -18.09
C SER A 159 -6.59 6.28 -17.45
N SER A 160 -5.54 6.23 -18.26
CA SER A 160 -4.15 6.27 -17.81
C SER A 160 -3.41 7.48 -18.43
N PRO A 161 -2.27 7.93 -17.88
CA PRO A 161 -1.47 8.98 -18.50
C PRO A 161 -1.02 8.62 -19.93
N GLY A 162 -0.77 7.34 -20.18
CA GLY A 162 -0.39 6.80 -21.49
C GLY A 162 -1.55 6.87 -22.48
N GLU A 163 -2.72 6.36 -22.08
CA GLU A 163 -3.95 6.44 -22.90
C GLU A 163 -4.32 7.89 -23.19
N TRP A 164 -4.30 8.76 -22.19
CA TRP A 164 -4.58 10.18 -22.36
C TRP A 164 -3.70 10.84 -23.44
N SER A 165 -2.40 10.50 -23.42
CA SER A 165 -1.45 10.98 -24.42
C SER A 165 -1.71 10.39 -25.80
N THR A 166 -2.06 9.10 -25.88
CA THR A 166 -2.44 8.42 -27.13
C THR A 166 -3.68 9.04 -27.76
N LEU A 167 -4.70 9.32 -26.95
CA LEU A 167 -5.98 9.85 -27.41
C LEU A 167 -5.86 11.32 -27.83
N PHE A 168 -5.21 12.15 -27.02
CA PHE A 168 -5.24 13.61 -27.18
C PHE A 168 -3.91 14.23 -27.62
N GLY A 169 -2.85 13.43 -27.75
CA GLY A 169 -1.51 13.87 -28.16
C GLY A 169 -0.70 14.55 -27.06
N SER A 170 -1.24 14.67 -25.84
CA SER A 170 -0.54 15.24 -24.68
C SER A 170 -1.26 14.88 -23.38
N THR A 171 -0.50 14.61 -22.31
CA THR A 171 -1.01 14.50 -20.93
C THR A 171 -1.68 15.79 -20.44
N SER A 172 -1.35 16.94 -21.01
CA SER A 172 -1.77 18.26 -20.52
C SER A 172 -3.16 18.70 -21.02
N VAL A 173 -3.80 17.92 -21.88
CA VAL A 173 -5.14 18.26 -22.40
C VAL A 173 -6.16 18.15 -21.27
N VAL A 174 -6.78 19.26 -20.89
CA VAL A 174 -7.83 19.30 -19.86
C VAL A 174 -9.20 19.14 -20.51
N LEU A 175 -9.84 18.01 -20.25
CA LEU A 175 -11.20 17.73 -20.74
C LEU A 175 -12.24 18.21 -19.71
N ASP A 176 -12.15 17.68 -18.49
CA ASP A 176 -12.98 18.09 -17.35
C ASP A 176 -12.33 17.67 -16.03
N SER A 177 -11.35 18.43 -15.55
CA SER A 177 -10.66 18.11 -14.29
C SER A 177 -11.53 18.24 -13.04
N SER A 178 -12.79 18.68 -13.18
CA SER A 178 -13.77 18.68 -12.08
C SER A 178 -14.48 17.34 -11.91
N ALA A 179 -14.44 16.48 -12.92
CA ALA A 179 -14.92 15.10 -12.81
C ALA A 179 -13.94 14.28 -11.94
N PRO A 180 -14.41 13.38 -11.08
CA PRO A 180 -13.55 12.44 -10.37
C PRO A 180 -12.74 11.57 -11.34
N LEU A 181 -11.49 11.28 -10.98
CA LEU A 181 -10.58 10.43 -11.77
C LEU A 181 -10.41 9.06 -11.13
N TRP A 182 -10.62 7.99 -11.89
CA TRP A 182 -10.18 6.63 -11.59
C TRP A 182 -9.05 6.30 -12.56
N PHE A 183 -7.80 6.32 -12.12
CA PHE A 183 -6.68 6.12 -13.04
C PHE A 183 -6.20 4.67 -13.05
N ALA A 184 -5.57 4.25 -14.15
CA ALA A 184 -4.90 2.96 -14.23
C ALA A 184 -3.38 3.10 -14.25
N THR A 185 -2.71 2.37 -13.37
CA THR A 185 -1.31 1.99 -13.50
C THR A 185 -1.11 0.61 -12.90
N PHE A 186 -0.78 -0.39 -13.72
CA PHE A 186 -0.61 -1.79 -13.30
C PHE A 186 0.74 -2.02 -12.61
N ASN A 187 0.90 -1.42 -11.44
CA ASN A 187 2.13 -1.42 -10.66
C ASN A 187 2.01 -2.23 -9.36
N ASN A 188 0.85 -2.84 -9.10
CA ASN A 188 0.53 -3.55 -7.86
C ASN A 188 0.63 -2.67 -6.59
N VAL A 189 0.49 -1.35 -6.71
CA VAL A 189 0.53 -0.42 -5.58
C VAL A 189 -0.87 0.10 -5.31
N GLU A 190 -1.45 -0.25 -4.17
CA GLU A 190 -2.78 0.19 -3.75
C GLU A 190 -2.76 1.65 -3.28
N THR A 191 -2.81 2.63 -4.20
CA THR A 191 -2.79 4.05 -3.83
C THR A 191 -3.56 4.95 -4.79
N THR A 192 -4.31 5.93 -4.29
CA THR A 192 -4.91 6.96 -5.17
C THR A 192 -3.92 8.07 -5.56
N THR A 193 -2.64 7.94 -5.17
CA THR A 193 -1.61 8.91 -5.49
C THR A 193 -1.28 8.90 -6.97
N LEU A 194 -1.58 10.01 -7.63
CA LEU A 194 -1.37 10.14 -9.06
C LEU A 194 0.10 10.45 -9.37
N GLY A 195 0.91 9.41 -9.60
CA GLY A 195 2.35 9.57 -9.86
C GLY A 195 2.69 10.40 -11.10
N THR A 196 1.87 10.34 -12.14
CA THR A 196 1.97 11.22 -13.33
C THR A 196 0.69 12.02 -13.47
N HIS A 197 0.76 13.34 -13.28
CA HIS A 197 -0.40 14.21 -13.49
C HIS A 197 -0.76 14.29 -14.98
N PHE A 198 -2.06 14.21 -15.28
CA PHE A 198 -2.61 14.37 -16.62
C PHE A 198 -4.03 14.94 -16.54
N GLY A 199 -4.57 15.42 -17.65
CA GLY A 199 -5.97 15.84 -17.73
C GLY A 199 -6.35 17.05 -16.88
N GLY A 200 -5.37 17.70 -16.23
CA GLY A 200 -5.58 18.74 -15.22
C GLY A 200 -5.82 18.20 -13.81
N TRP A 201 -5.79 16.89 -13.61
CA TRP A 201 -5.87 16.26 -12.28
C TRP A 201 -4.52 16.27 -11.59
N THR A 202 -4.54 16.63 -10.31
CA THR A 202 -3.44 16.46 -9.37
C THR A 202 -3.74 15.40 -8.30
N THR A 203 -4.97 14.89 -8.31
CA THR A 203 -5.47 13.87 -7.38
C THR A 203 -6.45 12.98 -8.14
N ALA A 204 -6.49 11.70 -7.77
CA ALA A 204 -7.49 10.76 -8.25
C ALA A 204 -8.33 10.23 -7.08
N VAL A 205 -9.52 9.72 -7.37
CA VAL A 205 -10.41 9.09 -6.38
C VAL A 205 -10.43 7.56 -6.43
N GLY A 206 -9.90 7.00 -7.51
CA GLY A 206 -9.70 5.55 -7.65
C GLY A 206 -8.41 5.25 -8.38
N HIS A 207 -7.83 4.08 -8.11
CA HIS A 207 -6.69 3.56 -8.83
C HIS A 207 -6.89 2.08 -9.15
N GLN A 208 -6.92 1.72 -10.44
CA GLN A 208 -6.78 0.33 -10.88
C GLN A 208 -5.29 -0.05 -10.89
N TYR A 209 -4.90 -0.86 -9.92
CA TYR A 209 -3.50 -1.16 -9.62
C TYR A 209 -3.02 -2.49 -10.21
N THR A 210 -3.94 -3.35 -10.64
CA THR A 210 -3.67 -4.61 -11.35
C THR A 210 -4.87 -5.04 -12.19
N ASP A 211 -4.58 -5.65 -13.34
CA ASP A 211 -5.51 -6.31 -14.27
C ASP A 211 -5.65 -7.83 -13.99
N VAL A 212 -5.14 -8.27 -12.84
CA VAL A 212 -5.14 -9.68 -12.45
C VAL A 212 -5.59 -9.83 -11.01
N SER A 213 -6.66 -10.61 -10.83
CA SER A 213 -7.11 -11.14 -9.55
C SER A 213 -6.88 -12.65 -9.44
N ALA A 214 -6.94 -13.18 -8.22
CA ALA A 214 -6.83 -14.62 -7.98
C ALA A 214 -7.94 -15.45 -8.65
N SER A 215 -9.09 -14.86 -8.95
CA SER A 215 -10.18 -15.52 -9.69
C SER A 215 -9.97 -15.49 -11.21
N GLY A 216 -9.13 -14.57 -11.71
CA GLY A 216 -9.01 -14.25 -13.13
C GLY A 216 -10.28 -13.62 -13.73
N LEU A 217 -11.21 -13.15 -12.89
CA LEU A 217 -12.50 -12.57 -13.30
C LEU A 217 -12.64 -11.09 -12.95
N PHE A 218 -11.69 -10.54 -12.19
CA PHE A 218 -11.66 -9.14 -11.78
C PHE A 218 -10.32 -8.49 -12.09
N ASP A 219 -10.39 -7.21 -12.37
CA ASP A 219 -9.30 -6.27 -12.13
C ASP A 219 -9.49 -5.67 -10.72
N LEU A 220 -8.40 -5.27 -10.08
CA LEU A 220 -8.43 -4.78 -8.71
C LEU A 220 -8.14 -3.29 -8.65
N SER A 221 -8.99 -2.60 -7.91
CA SER A 221 -8.96 -1.17 -7.73
C SER A 221 -9.04 -0.80 -6.25
N VAL A 222 -8.51 0.36 -5.89
CA VAL A 222 -8.75 0.98 -4.57
C VAL A 222 -9.49 2.32 -4.74
N PRO A 223 -10.76 2.39 -4.28
CA PRO A 223 -11.46 3.67 -4.05
C PRO A 223 -11.63 4.17 -2.59
N TRP A 224 -12.21 5.38 -2.49
CA TRP A 224 -12.30 6.39 -1.40
C TRP A 224 -12.81 5.96 0.01
N PRO A 225 -12.58 6.78 1.06
CA PRO A 225 -13.42 6.84 2.28
C PRO A 225 -14.85 7.37 1.99
N ASP A 226 -15.90 6.90 2.66
CA ASP A 226 -17.30 7.27 2.35
C ASP A 226 -17.62 8.80 2.26
N ASP A 227 -18.36 9.18 1.20
CA ASP A 227 -19.11 10.45 0.95
C ASP A 227 -18.30 11.77 0.68
N PRO A 228 -18.47 12.44 -0.49
CA PRO A 228 -17.81 13.70 -0.85
C PRO A 228 -18.23 14.96 -0.06
N LYS A 229 -18.94 14.83 1.07
CA LYS A 229 -19.42 15.98 1.87
C LYS A 229 -18.55 16.39 3.05
N GLN A 230 -17.41 15.76 3.32
CA GLN A 230 -16.51 16.20 4.38
C GLN A 230 -15.16 16.72 3.87
N ASN A 231 -14.71 17.82 4.48
CA ASN A 231 -13.72 18.75 3.98
C ASN A 231 -12.33 18.11 3.78
N VAL A 232 -11.82 18.26 2.56
CA VAL A 232 -10.53 17.79 2.01
C VAL A 232 -9.27 18.40 2.68
N LEU A 233 -9.41 19.30 3.66
CA LEU A 233 -8.26 20.04 4.20
C LEU A 233 -7.71 19.54 5.55
N GLU A 234 -8.40 18.62 6.25
CA GLU A 234 -7.96 18.19 7.59
C GLU A 234 -7.37 16.76 7.67
N PHE A 235 -7.57 15.90 6.66
CA PHE A 235 -7.21 14.46 6.77
C PHE A 235 -5.98 14.00 5.98
N ALA A 236 -5.47 14.79 5.02
CA ALA A 236 -4.27 14.43 4.25
C ALA A 236 -3.00 14.29 5.12
N ALA A 237 -3.05 14.72 6.39
CA ALA A 237 -1.93 14.61 7.32
C ALA A 237 -1.91 13.32 8.17
N GLN A 238 -2.99 12.52 8.21
CA GLN A 238 -3.10 11.41 9.19
C GLN A 238 -3.34 10.01 8.61
N MET A 239 -3.87 9.85 7.40
CA MET A 239 -4.12 8.50 6.83
C MET A 239 -3.10 8.04 5.77
N SER A 240 -2.19 8.92 5.32
CA SER A 240 -1.12 8.57 4.37
C SER A 240 0.13 7.97 5.05
N VAL A 241 0.14 7.86 6.38
CA VAL A 241 1.34 7.49 7.14
C VAL A 241 1.42 5.97 7.38
N SER A 242 0.32 5.20 7.36
CA SER A 242 0.34 3.82 7.86
C SER A 242 0.67 2.73 6.84
N GLU A 243 0.52 2.93 5.53
CA GLU A 243 0.69 1.83 4.56
C GLU A 243 2.15 1.40 4.34
N TRP A 244 3.12 2.22 4.78
CA TRP A 244 4.55 1.95 4.62
C TRP A 244 5.37 2.28 5.88
N LEU A 245 4.67 2.50 7.00
CA LEU A 245 5.27 2.77 8.30
C LEU A 245 4.98 1.60 9.23
N ASN A 246 6.01 0.83 9.53
CA ASN A 246 5.89 -0.30 10.44
C ASN A 246 6.52 0.07 11.79
N VAL A 247 5.89 -0.36 12.87
CA VAL A 247 6.48 -0.24 14.20
C VAL A 247 7.43 -1.41 14.43
N ILE A 248 8.65 -1.10 14.84
CA ILE A 248 9.64 -2.08 15.27
C ILE A 248 9.69 -2.08 16.80
N VAL A 249 9.56 -3.27 17.38
CA VAL A 249 9.93 -3.51 18.78
C VAL A 249 11.20 -4.36 18.78
N GLU A 250 12.35 -3.70 18.91
CA GLU A 250 13.66 -4.37 19.00
C GLU A 250 13.71 -5.30 20.22
N SER A 251 14.49 -6.37 20.15
CA SER A 251 14.54 -7.40 21.21
C SER A 251 15.05 -6.89 22.56
N THR A 252 15.71 -5.74 22.61
CA THR A 252 16.13 -5.06 23.84
C THR A 252 15.06 -4.15 24.44
N SER A 253 13.90 -4.02 23.79
CA SER A 253 12.81 -3.15 24.25
C SER A 253 12.31 -3.55 25.63
N THR A 254 12.09 -2.56 26.50
CA THR A 254 11.49 -2.75 27.83
C THR A 254 10.00 -3.11 27.77
N ALA A 255 9.36 -2.99 26.60
CA ALA A 255 7.99 -3.45 26.39
C ALA A 255 7.90 -4.98 26.30
N LEU A 256 9.03 -5.65 26.07
CA LEU A 256 9.15 -7.10 26.01
C LEU A 256 9.44 -7.66 27.40
N ARG A 257 8.74 -8.73 27.76
CA ARG A 257 8.97 -9.46 29.01
C ARG A 257 9.43 -10.87 28.70
N TYR A 258 10.66 -11.18 29.10
CA TYR A 258 11.25 -12.51 28.92
C TYR A 258 11.09 -13.36 30.18
N GLU A 259 10.70 -14.62 30.03
CA GLU A 259 10.66 -15.65 31.06
C GLU A 259 11.42 -16.90 30.62
N GLY A 260 12.06 -17.59 31.56
CA GLY A 260 12.90 -18.76 31.27
C GLY A 260 14.38 -18.40 31.07
N GLU A 261 15.14 -19.33 30.51
CA GLU A 261 16.61 -19.24 30.42
C GLU A 261 17.06 -18.55 29.11
N TRP A 262 16.66 -17.31 28.88
CA TRP A 262 17.15 -16.55 27.74
C TRP A 262 18.62 -16.15 27.90
N THR A 263 19.39 -16.24 26.82
CA THR A 263 20.74 -15.70 26.70
C THR A 263 20.81 -14.72 25.54
N SER A 264 21.70 -13.75 25.62
CA SER A 264 21.86 -12.75 24.57
C SER A 264 23.17 -12.94 23.81
N SER A 265 23.17 -12.62 22.53
CA SER A 265 24.37 -12.54 21.69
C SER A 265 24.53 -11.12 21.13
N THR A 266 25.74 -10.59 21.21
CA THR A 266 26.14 -9.32 20.58
C THR A 266 27.12 -9.54 19.42
N GLU A 267 27.47 -10.79 19.12
CA GLU A 267 28.42 -11.13 18.05
C GLU A 267 27.72 -11.13 16.68
N LEU A 268 27.23 -9.96 16.27
CA LEU A 268 26.46 -9.77 15.03
C LEU A 268 27.27 -10.14 13.76
N SER A 269 28.61 -10.08 13.84
CA SER A 269 29.51 -10.41 12.73
C SER A 269 29.54 -11.90 12.34
N LYS A 270 29.08 -12.80 13.22
CA LYS A 270 28.93 -14.22 12.88
C LYS A 270 27.76 -14.47 11.92
N PHE A 271 26.82 -13.54 11.87
CA PHE A 271 25.58 -13.65 11.13
C PHE A 271 25.71 -13.14 9.70
N THR A 272 26.66 -12.24 9.43
CA THR A 272 26.98 -11.74 8.08
C THR A 272 27.62 -12.79 7.16
N GLN A 273 27.94 -13.99 7.67
CA GLN A 273 28.71 -14.99 6.93
C GLN A 273 27.84 -15.79 5.92
N PHE A 274 26.51 -15.82 6.08
CA PHE A 274 25.64 -16.69 5.29
C PHE A 274 24.28 -16.10 4.90
N GLY A 275 23.99 -14.87 5.32
CA GLY A 275 22.77 -14.13 4.98
C GLY A 275 23.09 -12.68 4.70
N HIS A 276 22.55 -12.16 3.62
CA HIS A 276 22.82 -10.84 3.04
C HIS A 276 22.15 -9.68 3.78
N GLN A 277 21.85 -9.86 5.05
CA GLN A 277 21.14 -8.89 5.86
C GLN A 277 21.80 -8.84 7.23
N ILE A 278 21.70 -7.70 7.90
CA ILE A 278 22.16 -7.58 9.28
C ILE A 278 20.94 -7.67 10.19
N PRO A 279 21.06 -8.28 11.38
CA PRO A 279 20.01 -8.19 12.37
C PRO A 279 19.69 -6.73 12.70
N SER A 280 18.41 -6.43 12.91
CA SER A 280 17.95 -5.08 13.18
C SER A 280 18.39 -4.60 14.57
N SER A 281 18.37 -5.51 15.55
CA SER A 281 18.76 -5.23 16.93
C SER A 281 20.26 -5.36 17.14
N GLU A 282 20.80 -4.49 17.99
CA GLU A 282 22.23 -4.53 18.38
C GLU A 282 22.58 -5.75 19.25
N GLN A 283 21.56 -6.37 19.84
CA GLN A 283 21.66 -7.55 20.69
C GLN A 283 20.51 -8.48 20.31
N LEU A 284 20.79 -9.77 20.14
CA LEU A 284 19.78 -10.79 19.85
C LEU A 284 19.60 -11.72 21.03
N PHE A 285 18.42 -12.33 21.15
CA PHE A 285 18.10 -13.24 22.25
C PHE A 285 17.84 -14.65 21.73
N THR A 286 18.39 -15.65 22.41
CA THR A 286 18.16 -17.07 22.13
C THR A 286 17.96 -17.84 23.42
N VAL A 287 17.47 -19.07 23.29
CA VAL A 287 17.38 -20.04 24.38
C VAL A 287 18.51 -21.07 24.22
N PRO A 288 19.23 -21.47 25.29
CA PRO A 288 20.24 -22.53 25.23
C PRO A 288 19.66 -23.88 24.79
N GLU A 289 20.53 -24.72 24.21
CA GLU A 289 20.16 -26.08 23.78
C GLU A 289 19.50 -26.89 24.92
N GLY A 290 18.40 -27.55 24.60
CA GLY A 290 17.58 -28.33 25.53
C GLY A 290 16.71 -27.48 26.47
N LYS A 291 16.72 -26.16 26.37
CA LYS A 291 15.92 -25.25 27.22
C LYS A 291 14.75 -24.64 26.45
N THR A 292 13.83 -24.05 27.22
CA THR A 292 12.66 -23.33 26.74
C THR A 292 12.62 -21.94 27.37
N GLY A 293 12.25 -20.94 26.59
CA GLY A 293 12.03 -19.57 27.03
C GLY A 293 10.79 -19.00 26.38
N SER A 294 10.07 -18.14 27.10
CA SER A 294 8.89 -17.45 26.61
C SER A 294 9.14 -15.94 26.59
N LEU A 295 8.58 -15.27 25.59
CA LEU A 295 8.58 -13.82 25.42
C LEU A 295 7.13 -13.35 25.38
N PHE A 296 6.83 -12.29 26.13
CA PHE A 296 5.50 -11.70 26.19
C PHE A 296 5.51 -10.25 25.69
N TYR A 297 4.44 -9.88 24.98
CA TYR A 297 4.22 -8.52 24.50
C TYR A 297 2.73 -8.18 24.57
N ASN A 298 2.40 -7.05 25.21
CA ASN A 298 1.03 -6.54 25.26
C ASN A 298 0.84 -5.50 24.16
N PHE A 299 -0.27 -5.60 23.43
CA PHE A 299 -0.55 -4.70 22.31
C PHE A 299 -2.05 -4.44 22.13
N THR A 300 -2.36 -3.32 21.50
CA THR A 300 -3.69 -2.87 21.07
C THR A 300 -3.50 -1.96 19.85
N ASP A 301 -4.56 -1.64 19.14
CA ASP A 301 -4.52 -0.69 18.02
C ASP A 301 -3.59 -1.11 16.87
N ILE A 302 -3.44 -2.40 16.56
CA ILE A 302 -2.65 -2.91 15.42
C ILE A 302 -3.49 -3.85 14.55
N THR A 303 -3.10 -4.04 13.29
CA THR A 303 -3.80 -4.93 12.34
C THR A 303 -3.05 -6.23 12.07
N ARG A 304 -1.71 -6.19 12.16
CA ARG A 304 -0.82 -7.34 11.92
C ARG A 304 0.40 -7.26 12.83
N LEU A 305 0.90 -8.42 13.24
CA LEU A 305 2.15 -8.54 13.99
C LEU A 305 2.96 -9.73 13.48
N GLN A 306 4.25 -9.51 13.26
CA GLN A 306 5.20 -10.53 12.87
C GLN A 306 6.30 -10.69 13.92
N VAL A 307 6.63 -11.93 14.24
CA VAL A 307 7.77 -12.30 15.09
C VAL A 307 8.92 -12.64 14.17
N GLN A 308 9.95 -11.80 14.15
CA GLN A 308 11.08 -11.94 13.24
C GLN A 308 12.37 -12.23 14.00
N GLY A 309 13.27 -12.99 13.37
CA GLY A 309 14.61 -13.12 13.89
C GLY A 309 15.62 -13.73 12.95
N THR A 310 16.68 -14.28 13.51
CA THR A 310 17.81 -14.82 12.76
C THR A 310 17.90 -16.32 12.96
N LEU A 311 17.91 -17.04 11.84
CA LEU A 311 18.22 -18.45 11.80
C LEU A 311 19.60 -18.66 11.19
N PHE A 312 20.39 -19.49 11.86
CA PHE A 312 21.66 -19.95 11.34
C PHE A 312 21.79 -21.44 11.60
N TYR A 313 21.56 -22.27 10.58
CA TYR A 313 21.58 -23.71 10.73
C TYR A 313 22.29 -24.40 9.57
N SER A 314 23.12 -25.38 9.92
CA SER A 314 23.72 -26.32 8.99
C SER A 314 23.77 -27.68 9.68
N SER A 315 23.02 -28.64 9.16
CA SER A 315 22.96 -30.01 9.64
C SER A 315 22.85 -30.99 8.49
N SER A 316 23.26 -32.22 8.74
CA SER A 316 23.03 -33.35 7.83
C SER A 316 21.65 -34.00 8.00
N THR A 317 20.88 -33.60 9.03
CA THR A 317 19.55 -34.17 9.33
C THR A 317 18.42 -33.16 9.10
N PRO A 318 17.29 -33.57 8.50
CA PRO A 318 16.15 -32.69 8.16
C PRO A 318 15.26 -32.33 9.35
N THR A 319 15.78 -32.42 10.58
CA THR A 319 15.07 -32.06 11.81
C THR A 319 15.33 -30.60 12.13
N ALA A 320 14.28 -29.80 12.33
CA ALA A 320 14.41 -28.41 12.75
C ALA A 320 15.16 -28.32 14.10
N PRO A 321 16.16 -27.43 14.24
CA PRO A 321 16.95 -27.33 15.47
C PRO A 321 16.23 -26.59 16.60
N TYR A 322 15.06 -26.02 16.32
CA TYR A 322 14.22 -25.28 17.26
C TYR A 322 12.75 -25.67 17.09
N ALA A 323 11.97 -25.40 18.12
CA ALA A 323 10.52 -25.30 18.05
C ALA A 323 10.10 -23.90 18.51
N VAL A 324 9.10 -23.34 17.85
CA VAL A 324 8.50 -22.06 18.22
C VAL A 324 6.98 -22.22 18.23
N THR A 325 6.33 -21.63 19.22
CA THR A 325 4.87 -21.49 19.25
C THR A 325 4.52 -20.04 19.55
N CYS A 326 3.47 -19.55 18.91
CA CYS A 326 2.92 -18.23 19.17
C CYS A 326 1.47 -18.37 19.58
N ASP A 327 1.17 -17.90 20.78
CA ASP A 327 -0.17 -17.88 21.35
C ASP A 327 -0.58 -16.43 21.62
N VAL A 328 -1.87 -16.13 21.44
CA VAL A 328 -2.41 -14.80 21.68
C VAL A 328 -3.65 -14.90 22.58
N SER A 329 -3.76 -14.00 23.55
CA SER A 329 -4.89 -13.93 24.47
C SER A 329 -5.47 -12.52 24.52
N PRO A 330 -6.78 -12.31 24.27
CA PRO A 330 -7.75 -13.32 23.83
C PRO A 330 -7.46 -13.83 22.39
N SER A 331 -7.85 -15.06 22.08
CA SER A 331 -7.60 -15.68 20.76
C SER A 331 -8.76 -15.52 19.76
N ASP A 332 -9.87 -14.91 20.19
CA ASP A 332 -11.10 -14.87 19.40
C ASP A 332 -10.88 -14.12 18.07
N ASN A 333 -11.11 -14.83 16.96
CA ASN A 333 -10.97 -14.37 15.58
C ASN A 333 -9.56 -13.97 15.13
N VAL A 334 -8.53 -14.08 15.98
CA VAL A 334 -7.14 -13.83 15.56
C VAL A 334 -6.61 -15.07 14.83
N VAL A 335 -6.05 -14.87 13.64
CA VAL A 335 -5.36 -15.93 12.90
C VAL A 335 -3.90 -15.90 13.32
N VAL A 336 -3.40 -17.02 13.86
CA VAL A 336 -1.98 -17.18 14.20
C VAL A 336 -1.37 -18.24 13.29
N GLU A 337 -0.34 -17.86 12.57
CA GLU A 337 0.44 -18.74 11.70
C GLU A 337 1.87 -18.84 12.24
N THR A 338 2.42 -20.05 12.24
CA THR A 338 3.78 -20.33 12.72
C THR A 338 4.57 -20.99 11.59
N PHE A 339 5.79 -20.55 11.39
CA PHE A 339 6.65 -21.02 10.32
C PHE A 339 7.88 -21.73 10.91
N VAL A 340 8.14 -22.92 10.39
CA VAL A 340 9.30 -23.73 10.74
C VAL A 340 9.89 -24.26 9.44
N THR A 341 11.21 -24.13 9.27
CA THR A 341 11.92 -24.67 8.11
C THR A 341 12.40 -26.09 8.37
N SER A 342 12.29 -26.97 7.36
CA SER A 342 12.87 -28.31 7.34
C SER A 342 14.20 -28.37 6.57
N ASP A 343 14.71 -27.23 6.08
CA ASP A 343 15.93 -27.19 5.29
C ASP A 343 17.16 -27.55 6.13
N THR A 344 17.99 -28.43 5.58
CA THR A 344 19.17 -28.97 6.25
C THR A 344 20.31 -27.96 6.33
N SER A 345 20.35 -26.94 5.47
CA SER A 345 21.29 -25.81 5.58
C SER A 345 20.58 -24.52 5.20
N PHE A 346 20.40 -23.64 6.18
CA PHE A 346 19.65 -22.41 6.01
C PHE A 346 20.17 -21.31 6.92
N ALA A 347 20.46 -20.15 6.35
CA ALA A 347 20.82 -18.95 7.09
C ALA A 347 20.00 -17.78 6.56
N GLN A 348 19.16 -17.20 7.42
CA GLN A 348 18.29 -16.10 7.04
C GLN A 348 18.12 -15.13 8.22
N HIS A 349 18.24 -13.84 7.93
CA HIS A 349 17.81 -12.76 8.83
C HIS A 349 16.38 -12.38 8.51
N LEU A 350 15.71 -11.77 9.49
CA LEU A 350 14.30 -11.44 9.40
C LEU A 350 13.44 -12.67 9.06
N TYR A 351 13.88 -13.86 9.47
CA TYR A 351 13.10 -15.08 9.37
C TYR A 351 11.81 -14.89 10.15
N LEU A 352 10.70 -15.07 9.46
CA LEU A 352 9.37 -14.97 10.04
C LEU A 352 9.10 -16.23 10.85
N PHE A 353 9.10 -16.15 12.18
CA PHE A 353 8.74 -17.27 13.05
C PHE A 353 7.24 -17.42 13.18
N CYS A 354 6.53 -16.29 13.31
CA CYS A 354 5.08 -16.26 13.45
C CYS A 354 4.49 -15.01 12.84
N GLU A 355 3.24 -15.12 12.42
CA GLU A 355 2.42 -14.00 11.97
C GLU A 355 1.02 -14.06 12.58
N LEU A 356 0.58 -12.91 13.10
CA LEU A 356 -0.78 -12.70 13.61
C LEU A 356 -1.53 -11.78 12.64
N ARG A 357 -2.73 -12.20 12.23
CA ARG A 357 -3.65 -11.46 11.33
C ARG A 357 -5.06 -11.42 11.92
N ASN A 358 -5.92 -10.57 11.33
CA ASN A 358 -7.31 -10.38 11.76
C ASN A 358 -7.43 -9.92 13.23
N ILE A 359 -6.49 -9.06 13.64
CA ILE A 359 -6.43 -8.49 14.99
C ILE A 359 -7.44 -7.34 15.07
N SER A 360 -8.29 -7.32 16.10
CA SER A 360 -9.21 -6.20 16.33
C SER A 360 -8.47 -5.02 16.96
N PRO A 361 -8.47 -3.82 16.37
CA PRO A 361 -7.79 -2.65 16.94
C PRO A 361 -8.24 -2.31 18.36
N SER A 362 -9.52 -2.55 18.67
CA SER A 362 -10.16 -2.15 19.94
C SER A 362 -9.92 -3.09 21.13
N VAL A 363 -9.21 -4.21 20.91
CA VAL A 363 -9.00 -5.25 21.92
C VAL A 363 -7.55 -5.24 22.34
N MET A 364 -7.31 -5.28 23.66
CA MET A 364 -5.95 -5.47 24.18
C MET A 364 -5.62 -6.97 24.19
N TYR A 365 -4.51 -7.30 23.56
CA TYR A 365 -3.99 -8.66 23.44
C TYR A 365 -2.66 -8.80 24.16
N THR A 366 -2.37 -10.04 24.56
CA THR A 366 -1.06 -10.48 25.01
C THR A 366 -0.56 -11.56 24.06
N LEU A 367 0.54 -11.29 23.36
CA LEU A 367 1.34 -12.28 22.64
C LEU A 367 2.20 -13.04 23.64
N ASN A 368 2.26 -14.36 23.49
CA ASN A 368 3.23 -15.25 24.12
C ASN A 368 3.96 -16.03 23.02
N VAL A 369 5.25 -15.79 22.86
CA VAL A 369 6.12 -16.54 21.96
C VAL A 369 6.97 -17.49 22.80
N THR A 370 6.82 -18.80 22.61
CA THR A 370 7.63 -19.79 23.30
C THR A 370 8.63 -20.41 22.34
N PHE A 371 9.92 -20.23 22.63
CA PHE A 371 11.03 -20.84 21.91
C PHE A 371 11.59 -22.01 22.70
N GLN A 372 11.87 -23.11 22.00
CA GLN A 372 12.63 -24.24 22.51
C GLN A 372 13.79 -24.52 21.56
N SER A 373 15.02 -24.51 22.08
CA SER A 373 16.18 -24.96 21.33
C SER A 373 16.32 -26.47 21.51
N LEU A 374 16.22 -27.24 20.43
CA LEU A 374 16.17 -28.70 20.50
C LEU A 374 17.58 -29.33 20.46
N VAL A 375 18.30 -29.15 19.35
CA VAL A 375 19.65 -29.70 19.16
C VAL A 375 20.47 -28.77 18.27
N GLY A 376 21.72 -28.50 18.65
CA GLY A 376 22.67 -27.79 17.80
C GLY A 376 22.54 -26.26 17.82
N GLN A 377 22.32 -25.65 16.64
CA GLN A 377 22.44 -24.21 16.44
C GLN A 377 21.19 -23.43 16.92
N PRO A 378 21.36 -22.33 17.66
CA PRO A 378 20.26 -21.52 18.19
C PRO A 378 19.49 -20.73 17.12
N ALA A 379 18.18 -20.60 17.34
CA ALA A 379 17.32 -19.61 16.69
C ALA A 379 17.29 -18.32 17.54
N TYR A 380 17.53 -17.18 16.91
CA TYR A 380 17.64 -15.90 17.61
C TYR A 380 16.40 -15.05 17.34
N PHE A 381 15.74 -14.59 18.40
CA PHE A 381 14.75 -13.53 18.31
C PHE A 381 15.43 -12.18 18.06
N ASP A 382 14.91 -11.40 17.11
CA ASP A 382 15.42 -10.08 16.76
C ASP A 382 14.40 -8.98 17.05
N ARG A 383 13.20 -9.05 16.47
CA ARG A 383 12.22 -7.97 16.60
C ARG A 383 10.78 -8.43 16.43
N LEU A 384 9.86 -7.63 16.95
CA LEU A 384 8.48 -7.62 16.47
C LEU A 384 8.36 -6.56 15.37
N PHE A 385 7.67 -6.92 14.30
CA PHE A 385 7.37 -6.05 13.18
C PHE A 385 5.86 -5.90 13.07
N ILE A 386 5.36 -4.67 13.23
CA ILE A 386 3.95 -4.40 13.53
C ILE A 386 3.39 -3.44 12.49
N ASP A 387 2.20 -3.76 11.99
CA ASP A 387 1.42 -2.86 11.14
C ASP A 387 0.47 -2.07 12.05
N PRO A 388 0.76 -0.78 12.31
CA PRO A 388 -0.03 0.03 13.22
C PRO A 388 -1.37 0.43 12.59
N THR A 389 -2.34 0.76 13.44
CA THR A 389 -3.53 1.49 13.00
C THR A 389 -3.28 3.00 13.13
N PRO A 390 -4.11 3.87 12.53
CA PRO A 390 -4.03 5.31 12.75
C PRO A 390 -4.19 5.76 14.21
N LEU A 391 -4.66 4.86 15.09
CA LEU A 391 -4.85 5.13 16.52
C LEU A 391 -3.67 4.68 17.38
N THR A 392 -2.70 3.95 16.83
CA THR A 392 -1.53 3.49 17.59
C THR A 392 -0.76 4.70 18.13
N ASP A 393 -0.44 4.68 19.42
CA ASP A 393 0.49 5.66 19.99
C ASP A 393 1.91 5.39 19.49
N LEU A 394 2.39 6.26 18.61
CA LEU A 394 3.72 6.17 18.00
C LEU A 394 4.76 7.02 18.74
N ASP A 395 4.42 7.69 19.84
CA ASP A 395 5.29 8.68 20.48
C ASP A 395 6.63 8.12 20.96
N MET A 396 6.71 6.81 21.22
CA MET A 396 7.90 6.11 21.70
C MET A 396 8.35 4.96 20.79
N ALA A 397 7.73 4.83 19.61
CA ALA A 397 8.00 3.73 18.69
C ALA A 397 9.31 3.95 17.90
N ALA A 398 10.00 2.86 17.59
CA ALA A 398 10.92 2.84 16.45
C ALA A 398 10.10 2.55 15.19
N LEU A 399 10.22 3.42 14.19
CA LEU A 399 9.41 3.38 12.98
C LEU A 399 10.28 2.99 11.79
N GLN A 400 9.99 1.87 11.15
CA GLN A 400 10.56 1.54 9.85
C GLN A 400 9.82 2.33 8.77
N VAL A 401 10.58 3.07 7.97
CA VAL A 401 10.08 3.82 6.82
C VAL A 401 10.67 3.16 5.58
N ASP A 402 9.83 2.50 4.79
CA ASP A 402 10.27 1.85 3.55
C ASP A 402 10.85 2.86 2.56
N ASN A 403 11.77 2.43 1.69
CA ASN A 403 12.34 3.30 0.65
C ASN A 403 11.30 3.83 -0.36
N GLY A 404 10.11 3.23 -0.46
CA GLY A 404 8.99 3.74 -1.23
C GLY A 404 8.14 4.81 -0.54
N HIS A 405 8.37 5.10 0.74
CA HIS A 405 7.48 5.96 1.54
C HIS A 405 7.44 7.41 1.02
N LEU A 406 6.25 8.02 0.99
CA LEU A 406 6.01 9.38 0.45
C LEU A 406 6.75 10.50 1.20
N MET A 407 7.18 10.23 2.43
CA MET A 407 8.02 11.16 3.21
C MET A 407 9.44 11.29 2.64
N ILE A 408 9.86 10.31 1.83
CA ILE A 408 11.17 10.31 1.19
C ILE A 408 11.03 10.87 -0.22
N GLN A 409 11.68 12.00 -0.43
CA GLN A 409 11.76 12.68 -1.71
C GLN A 409 13.10 12.36 -2.36
N TYR A 410 13.04 11.74 -3.53
CA TYR A 410 14.19 11.50 -4.38
C TYR A 410 14.18 12.49 -5.53
N ASP A 411 15.36 12.94 -5.96
CA ASP A 411 15.46 13.59 -7.26
C ASP A 411 15.38 12.57 -8.42
N SER A 412 15.42 13.09 -9.65
CA SER A 412 15.30 12.29 -10.87
C SER A 412 16.46 11.32 -11.11
N SER A 413 17.54 11.40 -10.31
CA SER A 413 18.75 10.59 -10.49
C SER A 413 18.73 9.30 -9.66
N TRP A 414 17.63 9.01 -8.96
CA TRP A 414 17.39 7.74 -8.28
C TRP A 414 16.56 6.79 -9.14
N SER A 415 16.95 5.53 -9.13
CA SER A 415 16.25 4.43 -9.80
C SER A 415 15.53 3.55 -8.77
N ASN A 416 14.39 2.98 -9.18
CA ASN A 416 13.63 2.02 -8.38
C ASN A 416 13.19 0.83 -9.24
N PRO A 417 14.03 -0.22 -9.40
CA PRO A 417 13.58 -1.46 -10.00
C PRO A 417 12.51 -2.11 -9.11
N GLN A 418 11.47 -2.70 -9.70
CA GLN A 418 10.38 -3.33 -8.95
C GLN A 418 10.93 -4.28 -7.85
N GLY A 419 10.47 -4.09 -6.62
CA GLY A 419 10.83 -4.93 -5.46
C GLY A 419 12.30 -4.83 -5.01
N SER A 420 13.05 -3.83 -5.48
CA SER A 420 14.45 -3.61 -5.11
C SER A 420 14.62 -2.30 -4.32
N PRO A 421 15.66 -2.19 -3.46
CA PRO A 421 16.04 -0.92 -2.85
C PRO A 421 16.26 0.17 -3.89
N ARG A 422 15.78 1.37 -3.58
CA ARG A 422 16.09 2.56 -4.38
C ARG A 422 17.57 2.85 -4.34
N PHE A 423 18.15 3.18 -5.47
CA PHE A 423 19.59 3.46 -5.55
C PHE A 423 19.92 4.56 -6.55
N THR A 424 21.12 5.13 -6.40
CA THR A 424 21.71 6.05 -7.36
C THR A 424 23.20 5.78 -7.51
N ASN A 425 23.68 5.91 -8.74
CA ASN A 425 25.08 5.92 -9.12
C ASN A 425 25.46 7.26 -9.80
N THR A 426 24.58 8.26 -9.74
CA THR A 426 24.78 9.57 -10.36
C THR A 426 25.33 10.54 -9.31
N SER A 427 26.51 11.11 -9.55
CA SER A 427 27.10 12.11 -8.65
C SER A 427 26.12 13.26 -8.40
N GLU A 428 26.12 13.76 -7.18
CA GLU A 428 25.24 14.82 -6.68
C GLU A 428 23.75 14.47 -6.59
N ALA A 429 23.38 13.21 -6.84
CA ALA A 429 22.03 12.73 -6.59
C ALA A 429 21.65 12.88 -5.11
N LYS A 430 20.41 13.29 -4.89
CA LYS A 430 19.92 13.80 -3.63
C LYS A 430 18.66 13.08 -3.17
N MET A 431 18.62 12.76 -1.89
CA MET A 431 17.43 12.29 -1.19
C MET A 431 17.19 13.22 0.00
N THR A 432 15.92 13.57 0.23
CA THR A 432 15.51 14.32 1.42
C THR A 432 14.31 13.66 2.08
N MET A 433 14.24 13.74 3.41
CA MET A 433 13.09 13.28 4.17
C MET A 433 12.83 14.23 5.33
N ASP A 434 11.61 14.73 5.43
CA ASP A 434 11.14 15.42 6.64
C ASP A 434 10.61 14.36 7.61
N PHE A 435 11.07 14.36 8.86
CA PHE A 435 10.67 13.38 9.88
C PHE A 435 10.41 14.05 11.22
N ASN A 436 9.59 13.43 12.07
CA ASN A 436 9.42 13.84 13.46
C ASN A 436 9.99 12.73 14.34
N GLY A 437 10.98 13.02 15.18
CA GLY A 437 11.67 11.98 15.94
C GLY A 437 12.89 12.51 16.70
N THR A 438 13.75 11.59 17.15
CA THR A 438 14.99 11.87 17.87
C THR A 438 16.22 11.24 17.24
N SER A 439 16.10 10.30 16.29
CA SER A 439 17.24 9.82 15.50
C SER A 439 16.78 9.09 14.26
N VAL A 440 17.66 8.95 13.26
CA VAL A 440 17.45 8.13 12.06
C VAL A 440 18.62 7.17 11.86
N LYS A 441 18.33 5.89 11.62
CA LYS A 441 19.28 4.88 11.12
C LYS A 441 19.02 4.64 9.63
N TRP A 442 20.07 4.65 8.80
CA TRP A 442 19.99 4.36 7.37
C TRP A 442 20.44 2.93 7.06
N PHE A 443 19.54 2.10 6.53
CA PHE A 443 19.86 0.76 6.06
C PHE A 443 20.02 0.77 4.54
N SER A 444 21.20 0.36 4.07
CA SER A 444 21.54 0.27 2.65
C SER A 444 21.75 -1.17 2.26
N MET A 445 21.44 -1.51 1.01
CA MET A 445 21.74 -2.80 0.42
C MET A 445 22.73 -2.63 -0.72
N TRP A 446 23.60 -3.61 -0.95
CA TRP A 446 24.33 -3.76 -2.21
C TRP A 446 24.00 -5.11 -2.84
N GLN A 447 24.05 -5.23 -4.17
CA GLN A 447 23.82 -6.50 -4.87
C GLN A 447 24.92 -6.79 -5.90
N GLN A 448 25.12 -8.08 -6.20
CA GLN A 448 26.24 -8.60 -6.99
C GLN A 448 26.42 -7.97 -8.37
N SER A 449 25.31 -7.56 -8.98
CA SER A 449 25.28 -6.92 -10.31
C SER A 449 25.78 -5.47 -10.28
N TRP A 450 25.99 -4.88 -9.11
CA TRP A 450 26.41 -3.48 -8.98
C TRP A 450 27.93 -3.31 -8.97
N PRO A 451 28.41 -2.11 -9.32
CA PRO A 451 29.83 -1.78 -9.19
C PRO A 451 30.32 -1.93 -7.75
N THR A 452 31.60 -2.28 -7.60
CA THR A 452 32.23 -2.59 -6.30
C THR A 452 33.25 -1.55 -5.85
N ALA A 453 33.64 -0.57 -6.68
CA ALA A 453 34.65 0.41 -6.29
C ALA A 453 34.12 1.32 -5.18
N GLY A 454 34.98 1.79 -4.28
CA GLY A 454 34.55 2.66 -3.18
C GLY A 454 33.93 3.97 -3.67
N ALA A 455 33.03 4.54 -2.88
CA ALA A 455 32.36 5.80 -3.16
C ALA A 455 32.29 6.65 -1.89
N ASN A 456 31.86 7.90 -2.03
CA ASN A 456 31.53 8.76 -0.91
C ASN A 456 30.09 9.24 -1.04
N ALA A 457 29.46 9.49 0.09
CA ALA A 457 28.22 10.23 0.21
C ALA A 457 28.34 11.21 1.39
N SER A 458 27.36 12.05 1.59
CA SER A 458 27.26 12.88 2.78
C SER A 458 25.82 13.01 3.22
N TRP A 459 25.60 13.33 4.49
CA TRP A 459 24.28 13.59 5.03
C TRP A 459 24.30 14.78 5.98
N ARG A 460 23.17 15.45 6.15
CA ARG A 460 22.95 16.42 7.22
C ARG A 460 21.53 16.30 7.76
N VAL A 461 21.34 16.76 8.99
CA VAL A 461 20.02 16.98 9.57
C VAL A 461 19.87 18.47 9.82
N ASP A 462 18.77 19.05 9.35
CA ASP A 462 18.46 20.48 9.44
C ASP A 462 19.59 21.34 8.82
N ASP A 463 19.95 22.44 9.50
CA ASP A 463 20.99 23.36 9.08
C ASP A 463 22.40 22.95 9.54
N LEU A 464 22.58 21.70 10.00
CA LEU A 464 23.89 21.20 10.43
C LEU A 464 24.83 20.98 9.21
N PRO A 465 26.16 21.09 9.41
CA PRO A 465 27.13 20.75 8.37
C PRO A 465 27.01 19.29 7.92
N HIS A 466 27.25 19.06 6.63
CA HIS A 466 27.29 17.71 6.06
C HIS A 466 28.37 16.85 6.74
N GLN A 467 27.96 15.66 7.17
CA GLN A 467 28.81 14.58 7.64
C GLN A 467 29.11 13.64 6.48
N SER A 468 30.37 13.21 6.33
CA SER A 468 30.76 12.30 5.26
C SER A 468 30.42 10.85 5.59
N ILE A 469 29.98 10.12 4.57
CA ILE A 469 29.80 8.67 4.56
C ILE A 469 30.86 8.09 3.61
N ASN A 470 31.71 7.21 4.13
CA ASN A 470 32.63 6.44 3.30
C ASN A 470 31.94 5.12 2.93
N LEU A 471 31.75 4.87 1.63
CA LEU A 471 31.23 3.61 1.11
C LEU A 471 32.43 2.77 0.66
N PRO A 472 32.94 1.84 1.49
CA PRO A 472 34.15 1.10 1.16
C PRO A 472 33.92 0.22 -0.09
N PRO A 473 34.99 -0.09 -0.85
CA PRO A 473 34.90 -1.05 -1.93
C PRO A 473 34.38 -2.40 -1.45
N VAL A 474 33.54 -3.04 -2.25
CA VAL A 474 33.04 -4.39 -1.97
C VAL A 474 34.05 -5.42 -2.45
N VAL A 475 34.58 -6.21 -1.52
CA VAL A 475 35.45 -7.34 -1.85
C VAL A 475 34.59 -8.56 -2.15
N ARG A 476 34.53 -8.98 -3.41
CA ARG A 476 33.88 -10.24 -3.78
C ARG A 476 34.76 -11.42 -3.34
N PRO A 477 34.24 -12.36 -2.54
CA PRO A 477 34.99 -13.58 -2.22
C PRO A 477 35.39 -14.32 -3.51
N ALA A 478 36.63 -14.81 -3.57
CA ALA A 478 37.18 -15.45 -4.77
C ALA A 478 36.53 -16.80 -5.11
N ALA A 479 35.78 -17.39 -4.18
CA ALA A 479 35.19 -18.73 -4.27
C ALA A 479 33.66 -18.72 -4.23
N LEU A 480 33.02 -17.63 -4.68
CA LEU A 480 31.56 -17.60 -4.75
C LEU A 480 31.06 -18.54 -5.84
N ASP A 481 30.12 -19.41 -5.47
CA ASP A 481 29.34 -20.18 -6.43
C ASP A 481 28.47 -19.19 -7.23
N PRO A 482 28.64 -19.10 -8.56
CA PRO A 482 27.90 -18.18 -9.41
C PRO A 482 26.40 -18.47 -9.50
N SER A 483 25.91 -19.59 -8.93
CA SER A 483 24.49 -19.91 -8.86
C SER A 483 23.72 -19.17 -7.75
N PHE A 484 24.42 -18.52 -6.82
CA PHE A 484 23.79 -17.75 -5.74
C PHE A 484 23.81 -16.26 -6.05
N TYR A 485 22.66 -15.58 -5.87
CA TYR A 485 22.57 -14.13 -5.91
C TYR A 485 23.07 -13.55 -4.59
N TYR A 486 24.15 -12.76 -4.64
CA TYR A 486 24.71 -12.13 -3.45
C TYR A 486 24.21 -10.71 -3.30
N SER A 487 23.61 -10.39 -2.15
CA SER A 487 23.42 -9.02 -1.70
C SER A 487 24.15 -8.79 -0.38
N PHE A 488 24.14 -7.60 0.21
CA PHE A 488 24.30 -7.47 1.66
C PHE A 488 23.68 -6.17 2.12
N GLU A 489 23.05 -6.18 3.28
CA GLU A 489 22.55 -5.01 3.97
C GLU A 489 23.58 -4.52 4.99
N GLU A 490 23.66 -3.21 5.16
CA GLU A 490 24.47 -2.58 6.20
C GLU A 490 23.82 -1.28 6.70
N VAL A 491 24.13 -0.90 7.94
CA VAL A 491 23.83 0.44 8.43
C VAL A 491 24.92 1.39 7.91
N LEU A 492 24.55 2.35 7.07
CA LEU A 492 25.51 3.36 6.57
C LEU A 492 25.83 4.40 7.63
N PHE A 493 24.81 4.86 8.34
CA PHE A 493 24.96 5.79 9.45
C PHE A 493 23.75 5.76 10.38
N LYS A 494 23.97 6.25 11.59
CA LYS A 494 22.94 6.67 12.53
C LYS A 494 23.19 8.15 12.85
N THR A 495 22.15 8.98 12.82
CA THR A 495 22.29 10.36 13.27
C THR A 495 22.62 10.38 14.77
N PRO A 496 23.29 11.43 15.29
CA PRO A 496 23.29 11.71 16.72
C PRO A 496 21.86 11.79 17.26
N ASP A 497 21.72 11.68 18.58
CA ASP A 497 20.45 11.94 19.24
C ASP A 497 20.07 13.41 19.07
N LEU A 498 18.87 13.65 18.58
CA LEU A 498 18.27 14.94 18.28
C LEU A 498 17.22 15.28 19.35
N SER A 499 16.93 16.57 19.50
CA SER A 499 15.78 17.01 20.29
C SER A 499 14.49 16.46 19.69
N ARG A 500 13.51 16.06 20.51
CA ARG A 500 12.20 15.65 19.97
C ARG A 500 11.59 16.78 19.13
N GLY A 501 11.25 16.49 17.89
CA GLY A 501 10.55 17.43 17.02
C GLY A 501 10.71 17.10 15.54
N GLN A 502 10.27 18.04 14.71
CA GLN A 502 10.38 17.96 13.26
C GLN A 502 11.81 18.29 12.82
N HIS A 503 12.34 17.47 11.94
CA HIS A 503 13.68 17.54 11.37
C HIS A 503 13.65 17.26 9.88
N ARG A 504 14.71 17.67 9.17
CA ARG A 504 14.92 17.35 7.75
C ARG A 504 16.24 16.63 7.56
N LEU A 505 16.18 15.36 7.14
CA LEU A 505 17.34 14.61 6.67
C LEU A 505 17.59 14.95 5.19
N GLU A 506 18.84 15.22 4.85
CA GLU A 506 19.32 15.35 3.47
C GLU A 506 20.53 14.44 3.27
N VAL A 507 20.53 13.64 2.20
CA VAL A 507 21.64 12.77 1.82
C VAL A 507 22.02 13.03 0.36
N VAL A 508 23.33 13.17 0.11
CA VAL A 508 23.89 13.48 -1.21
C VAL A 508 24.95 12.44 -1.57
N TYR A 509 24.84 11.83 -2.74
CA TYR A 509 25.85 10.91 -3.25
C TYR A 509 26.97 11.67 -3.99
N HIS A 510 28.23 11.30 -3.76
CA HIS A 510 29.40 11.92 -4.39
C HIS A 510 30.25 10.91 -5.19
N GLY A 511 29.69 9.73 -5.49
CA GLY A 511 30.35 8.75 -6.33
C GLY A 511 30.01 8.91 -7.81
N SER A 512 30.30 7.86 -8.59
CA SER A 512 30.09 7.80 -10.04
C SER A 512 29.46 6.47 -10.44
N GLU A 513 29.16 6.31 -11.72
CA GLU A 513 28.62 5.06 -12.28
C GLU A 513 29.59 3.88 -12.14
N ALA A 514 30.90 4.13 -12.00
CA ALA A 514 31.91 3.10 -11.81
C ALA A 514 32.08 2.68 -10.33
N SER A 515 31.51 3.45 -9.40
CA SER A 515 31.61 3.19 -7.96
C SER A 515 30.34 2.59 -7.39
N ARG A 516 30.47 2.04 -6.19
CA ARG A 516 29.41 1.43 -5.41
C ARG A 516 28.23 2.42 -5.30
N PRO A 517 27.03 2.06 -5.79
CA PRO A 517 25.86 2.91 -5.68
C PRO A 517 25.51 3.22 -4.23
N LEU A 518 24.96 4.41 -3.99
CA LEU A 518 24.24 4.68 -2.75
C LEU A 518 22.83 4.09 -2.89
N ALA A 519 22.44 3.26 -1.94
CA ALA A 519 21.12 2.64 -1.93
C ALA A 519 20.42 2.87 -0.59
N LEU A 520 19.08 2.86 -0.62
CA LEU A 520 18.23 2.87 0.54
C LEU A 520 17.32 1.63 0.51
N SER A 521 17.51 0.76 1.49
CA SER A 521 16.59 -0.36 1.77
C SER A 521 15.40 0.16 2.56
N TYR A 522 15.66 0.76 3.73
CA TYR A 522 14.69 1.44 4.57
C TYR A 522 15.40 2.36 5.57
N LEU A 523 14.63 3.23 6.23
CA LEU A 523 15.09 4.03 7.37
C LEU A 523 14.43 3.53 8.65
N VAL A 524 15.09 3.70 9.78
CA VAL A 524 14.44 3.56 11.10
C VAL A 524 14.49 4.89 11.82
N VAL A 525 13.33 5.48 12.08
CA VAL A 525 13.15 6.72 12.83
C VAL A 525 12.77 6.39 14.26
N GLN A 526 13.53 6.87 15.24
CA GLN A 526 13.19 6.72 16.65
C GLN A 526 12.31 7.89 17.11
N ASN A 527 11.14 7.61 17.67
CA ASN A 527 10.35 8.59 18.43
C ASN A 527 10.73 8.52 19.94
N SER A 528 10.67 9.66 20.64
CA SER A 528 11.34 9.93 21.93
C SER A 528 10.90 9.03 23.11
N PRO A 529 11.75 8.72 24.12
CA PRO A 529 13.09 8.13 24.03
C PRO A 529 13.28 6.91 24.96
N SER A 530 14.26 6.06 24.61
CA SER A 530 14.99 5.26 25.60
C SER A 530 15.97 6.16 26.35
N SER A 531 15.67 6.48 27.60
CA SER A 531 16.61 7.09 28.52
C SER A 531 17.63 6.05 28.99
N THR A 532 18.83 6.02 28.40
CA THR A 532 19.97 5.33 29.01
C THR A 532 21.12 6.31 29.19
N SER A 533 20.95 7.25 30.12
CA SER A 533 22.11 7.88 30.76
C SER A 533 22.63 6.94 31.84
N ILE A 534 23.60 6.10 31.48
CA ILE A 534 24.41 5.39 32.46
C ILE A 534 25.23 6.45 33.19
N THR A 535 24.81 6.78 34.41
CA THR A 535 25.63 7.56 35.32
C THR A 535 26.81 6.67 35.72
N ALA A 536 28.01 7.02 35.27
CA ALA A 536 29.24 6.35 35.66
C ALA A 536 29.46 6.48 37.18
N PRO A 537 29.78 5.40 37.91
CA PRO A 537 30.19 5.50 39.30
C PRO A 537 31.65 6.00 39.35
N SER A 538 31.87 7.23 39.83
CA SER A 538 33.21 7.65 40.27
C SER A 538 33.43 7.28 41.74
N PRO A 539 34.66 6.91 42.10
CA PRO A 539 34.96 6.18 43.32
C PRO A 539 34.91 7.09 44.56
N SER A 540 34.53 6.45 45.65
CA SER A 540 34.66 6.89 47.02
C SER A 540 36.05 7.45 47.34
N ASP A 541 36.09 8.65 47.90
CA ASP A 541 37.10 8.98 48.90
C ASP A 541 36.51 9.86 50.01
N SER A 542 36.89 9.48 51.22
CA SER A 542 36.44 9.95 52.52
C SER A 542 37.03 11.29 52.93
N ILE A 543 36.29 12.10 53.70
CA ILE A 543 36.64 12.65 55.05
C ILE A 543 35.85 13.95 55.37
N SER A 544 35.35 13.96 56.61
CA SER A 544 34.72 14.98 57.47
C SER A 544 34.79 16.48 57.14
N HIS A 545 33.69 17.23 57.33
CA HIS A 545 33.38 17.98 58.57
C HIS A 545 32.20 18.97 58.41
N ASN A 546 31.24 18.86 59.35
CA ASN A 546 30.37 19.86 59.98
C ASN A 546 29.37 20.75 59.20
N PRO A 547 28.27 21.16 59.89
CA PRO A 547 27.07 21.74 59.30
C PRO A 547 27.04 23.27 59.41
N ASP A 548 26.47 23.97 58.43
CA ASP A 548 25.50 25.04 58.72
C ASP A 548 24.86 25.69 57.48
N SER A 549 23.61 26.13 57.71
CA SER A 549 22.91 27.27 57.09
C SER A 549 22.37 27.18 55.65
N SER A 550 21.03 27.07 55.60
CA SER A 550 20.08 27.89 54.82
C SER A 550 20.44 28.38 53.41
N ASN A 551 19.65 27.97 52.41
CA ASN A 551 18.83 28.88 51.59
C ASN A 551 18.02 28.11 50.53
N THR A 552 16.72 27.93 50.79
CA THR A 552 15.71 27.57 49.80
C THR A 552 15.39 28.80 48.94
N ARG A 553 15.65 28.72 47.63
CA ARG A 553 15.15 29.69 46.64
C ARG A 553 13.95 29.08 45.91
N GLU A 554 12.77 29.64 46.19
CA GLU A 554 11.54 29.45 45.44
C GLU A 554 11.67 29.98 44.01
N ALA A 555 11.10 29.24 43.06
CA ALA A 555 10.94 29.66 41.67
C ALA A 555 9.78 30.66 41.55
N GLY A 556 10.06 31.81 40.91
CA GLY A 556 9.20 32.98 40.86
C GLY A 556 7.88 32.79 40.11
N SER A 557 6.79 33.13 40.78
CA SER A 557 5.44 33.31 40.20
C SER A 557 5.35 34.65 39.46
N LEU A 558 4.83 34.65 38.23
CA LEU A 558 4.57 35.86 37.43
C LEU A 558 3.66 36.86 38.17
N SER A 559 4.02 38.14 38.13
CA SER A 559 3.29 39.23 38.80
C SER A 559 1.85 39.39 38.26
N GLN A 560 0.94 39.77 39.15
CA GLN A 560 -0.49 39.98 38.85
C GLN A 560 -0.74 40.95 37.68
N GLY A 561 0.16 41.90 37.42
CA GLY A 561 0.06 42.84 36.30
C GLY A 561 0.16 42.16 34.92
N THR A 562 0.97 41.11 34.80
CA THR A 562 1.15 40.38 33.52
C THR A 562 -0.06 39.50 33.20
N LYS A 563 -0.76 38.98 34.22
CA LYS A 563 -1.96 38.16 34.03
C LYS A 563 -3.16 39.00 33.55
N ILE A 564 -3.25 40.26 33.99
CA ILE A 564 -4.33 41.17 33.57
C ILE A 564 -4.08 41.67 32.13
N ALA A 565 -2.82 41.90 31.74
CA ALA A 565 -2.49 42.34 30.37
C ALA A 565 -2.82 41.31 29.28
N ILE A 566 -2.66 40.01 29.58
CA ILE A 566 -2.96 38.93 28.62
C ILE A 566 -4.48 38.76 28.42
N GLY A 567 -5.29 38.93 29.48
CA GLY A 567 -6.76 38.79 29.40
C GLY A 567 -7.46 39.91 28.60
N VAL A 568 -6.92 41.12 28.61
CA VAL A 568 -7.52 42.27 27.90
C VAL A 568 -7.18 42.23 26.40
N SER A 569 -5.97 41.81 26.03
CA SER A 569 -5.53 41.75 24.63
C SER A 569 -6.31 40.73 23.78
N THR A 570 -6.58 39.54 24.34
CA THR A 570 -7.33 38.49 23.64
C THR A 570 -8.79 38.85 23.43
N SER A 571 -9.40 39.56 24.39
CA SER A 571 -10.80 39.98 24.31
C SER A 571 -11.04 41.05 23.23
N VAL A 572 -10.12 42.01 23.08
CA VAL A 572 -10.23 43.05 22.04
C VAL A 572 -10.03 42.47 20.64
N THR A 573 -9.11 41.51 20.49
CA THR A 573 -8.85 40.86 19.21
C THR A 573 -10.06 40.02 18.75
N ALA A 574 -10.68 39.25 19.66
CA ALA A 574 -11.88 38.48 19.34
C ALA A 574 -13.07 39.38 18.93
N LEU A 575 -13.25 40.52 19.59
CA LEU A 575 -14.31 41.48 19.25
C LEU A 575 -14.11 42.12 17.88
N LEU A 576 -12.85 42.41 17.49
CA LEU A 576 -12.53 42.94 16.17
C LEU A 576 -12.81 41.91 15.06
N VAL A 577 -12.45 40.64 15.28
CA VAL A 577 -12.73 39.54 14.32
C VAL A 577 -14.23 39.32 14.16
N CYS A 578 -15.00 39.27 15.26
CA CYS A 578 -16.45 39.15 15.20
C CYS A 578 -17.11 40.34 14.48
N SER A 579 -16.60 41.56 14.69
CA SER A 579 -17.12 42.76 14.01
C SER A 579 -16.85 42.74 12.50
N LEU A 580 -15.67 42.27 12.09
CA LEU A 580 -15.31 42.10 10.68
C LEU A 580 -16.17 41.01 10.00
N LEU A 581 -16.43 39.90 10.68
CA LEU A 581 -17.31 38.83 10.19
C LEU A 581 -18.75 39.34 10.00
N LEU A 582 -19.29 40.07 10.98
CA LEU A 582 -20.63 40.65 10.87
C LEU A 582 -20.73 41.69 9.74
N TYR A 583 -19.70 42.51 9.55
CA TYR A 583 -19.62 43.44 8.44
C TYR A 583 -19.61 42.71 7.09
N TYR A 584 -18.81 41.65 6.96
CA TYR A 584 -18.71 40.85 5.73
C TYR A 584 -20.04 40.16 5.36
N VAL A 585 -20.74 39.58 6.34
CA VAL A 585 -22.06 38.95 6.12
C VAL A 585 -23.08 39.99 5.64
N ARG A 586 -23.13 41.18 6.28
CA ARG A 586 -24.03 42.26 5.85
C ARG A 586 -23.69 42.80 4.46
N TRP A 587 -22.40 42.87 4.13
CA TRP A 587 -21.96 43.29 2.80
C TRP A 587 -22.40 42.31 1.71
N ARG A 588 -22.33 41.00 1.97
CA ARG A 588 -22.83 39.99 1.03
C ARG A 588 -24.34 40.06 0.85
N GLN A 589 -25.10 40.27 1.92
CA GLN A 589 -26.57 40.41 1.84
C GLN A 589 -27.00 41.62 0.99
N LYS A 590 -26.25 42.73 1.01
CA LYS A 590 -26.53 43.91 0.18
C LYS A 590 -26.28 43.71 -1.32
N LYS A 591 -25.48 42.73 -1.73
CA LYS A 591 -25.25 42.45 -3.17
C LYS A 591 -26.30 41.54 -3.80
N SER A 592 -27.21 40.96 -3.02
CA SER A 592 -28.23 40.04 -3.53
C SER A 592 -29.57 40.70 -3.91
N THR A 593 -29.67 42.03 -3.89
CA THR A 593 -30.89 42.75 -4.29
C THR A 593 -30.56 43.84 -5.30
N THR A 594 -30.30 43.43 -6.54
CA THR A 594 -30.39 44.33 -7.71
C THR A 594 -31.71 44.02 -8.41
N PRO A 595 -32.64 44.99 -8.59
CA PRO A 595 -33.90 44.77 -9.27
C PRO A 595 -33.67 44.65 -10.79
N HIS A 596 -34.25 43.62 -11.41
CA HIS A 596 -34.32 43.53 -12.87
C HIS A 596 -35.34 44.54 -13.39
N GLU A 597 -34.83 45.58 -14.05
CA GLU A 597 -35.59 46.56 -14.82
C GLU A 597 -35.92 45.99 -16.20
N ALA A 598 -37.19 46.09 -16.57
CA ALA A 598 -37.74 45.62 -17.83
C ALA A 598 -37.25 46.49 -19.00
N ALA A 599 -36.76 45.87 -20.06
CA ALA A 599 -36.51 46.54 -21.33
C ALA A 599 -37.20 45.80 -22.48
N ASP A 600 -37.86 46.64 -23.26
CA ASP A 600 -38.82 46.45 -24.33
C ASP A 600 -38.25 45.70 -25.56
N SER A 601 -39.14 45.01 -26.27
CA SER A 601 -38.83 44.16 -27.42
C SER A 601 -39.32 44.81 -28.71
N THR A 602 -38.41 45.10 -29.63
CA THR A 602 -38.75 45.42 -31.03
C THR A 602 -38.24 44.33 -31.98
N THR A 603 -39.23 43.64 -32.53
CA THR A 603 -39.33 42.79 -33.72
C THR A 603 -38.35 43.09 -34.87
N ILE A 604 -37.63 42.06 -35.37
CA ILE A 604 -37.57 41.72 -36.81
C ILE A 604 -37.51 40.18 -36.97
N GLU A 605 -38.35 39.73 -37.88
CA GLU A 605 -38.76 38.40 -38.32
C GLU A 605 -37.77 37.77 -39.32
N ARG A 606 -37.31 36.53 -39.09
CA ARG A 606 -37.17 35.51 -40.16
C ARG A 606 -36.90 34.09 -39.65
N ALA A 607 -37.93 33.26 -39.80
CA ALA A 607 -38.00 31.83 -40.12
C ALA A 607 -36.79 30.91 -39.82
N ALA A 608 -36.95 30.07 -38.79
CA ALA A 608 -36.71 28.62 -38.85
C ALA A 608 -37.47 27.93 -37.69
N THR A 609 -38.28 26.94 -38.02
CA THR A 609 -39.09 26.11 -37.11
C THR A 609 -38.23 25.29 -36.13
N PRO A 610 -38.51 25.32 -34.80
CA PRO A 610 -38.01 24.31 -33.87
C PRO A 610 -39.12 23.34 -33.41
N LEU A 611 -38.71 22.08 -33.29
CA LEU A 611 -39.46 20.98 -32.68
C LEU A 611 -39.70 21.24 -31.18
N SER A 612 -40.90 20.89 -30.72
CA SER A 612 -41.34 21.04 -29.33
C SER A 612 -40.54 20.19 -28.34
N PRO A 613 -40.21 20.71 -27.13
CA PRO A 613 -39.73 19.89 -26.03
C PRO A 613 -40.90 19.21 -25.29
N MET A 614 -40.77 17.90 -25.10
CA MET A 614 -41.69 17.04 -24.35
C MET A 614 -41.63 17.40 -22.86
N THR A 615 -42.77 17.82 -22.31
CA THR A 615 -42.95 18.09 -20.88
C THR A 615 -43.30 16.78 -20.16
N ILE A 616 -42.44 16.29 -19.27
CA ILE A 616 -42.77 15.18 -18.38
C ILE A 616 -43.32 15.77 -17.07
N ALA A 617 -44.58 15.45 -16.78
CA ALA A 617 -45.23 15.76 -15.51
C ALA A 617 -44.87 14.69 -14.45
N PRO A 618 -44.78 15.05 -13.15
CA PRO A 618 -44.51 14.09 -12.09
C PRO A 618 -45.78 13.29 -11.74
N TYR A 619 -45.71 11.96 -11.78
CA TYR A 619 -46.80 11.09 -11.35
C TYR A 619 -46.54 10.55 -9.94
N SER A 620 -47.50 10.78 -9.04
CA SER A 620 -47.50 10.33 -7.65
C SER A 620 -47.95 8.86 -7.56
N ALA A 621 -47.13 7.98 -6.99
CA ALA A 621 -47.50 6.59 -6.77
C ALA A 621 -48.22 6.42 -5.42
N SER A 622 -49.53 6.12 -5.51
CA SER A 622 -50.34 5.59 -4.41
C SER A 622 -50.15 4.07 -4.33
N LEU A 623 -49.73 3.58 -3.16
CA LEU A 623 -49.69 2.16 -2.79
C LEU A 623 -51.08 1.50 -2.98
N ARG A 624 -51.10 0.34 -3.64
CA ARG A 624 -52.13 -0.69 -3.43
C ARG A 624 -51.52 -2.08 -3.40
N THR A 625 -51.83 -2.75 -2.30
CA THR A 625 -51.60 -4.16 -1.97
C THR A 625 -52.56 -5.06 -2.75
N THR A 626 -52.04 -6.18 -3.29
CA THR A 626 -52.78 -7.44 -3.57
C THR A 626 -51.70 -8.50 -3.88
N GLU A 627 -51.48 -9.46 -2.99
CA GLU A 627 -52.14 -10.77 -2.84
C GLU A 627 -51.55 -11.89 -3.73
N ILE A 628 -51.28 -12.99 -3.03
CA ILE A 628 -50.50 -14.17 -3.41
C ILE A 628 -51.38 -15.16 -4.19
N ILE A 629 -50.90 -15.70 -5.32
CA ILE A 629 -51.33 -17.02 -5.81
C ILE A 629 -50.11 -17.84 -6.32
N LYS A 630 -50.02 -19.08 -5.81
CA LYS A 630 -49.06 -20.13 -6.14
C LYS A 630 -49.27 -20.73 -7.55
N GLY A 631 -48.19 -21.11 -8.22
CA GLY A 631 -48.19 -22.01 -9.38
C GLY A 631 -46.85 -22.74 -9.55
N THR A 632 -46.92 -24.06 -9.68
CA THR A 632 -45.86 -25.11 -9.67
C THR A 632 -45.11 -25.22 -11.03
N PRO A 633 -43.95 -25.92 -11.13
CA PRO A 633 -42.88 -25.64 -12.08
C PRO A 633 -42.94 -26.46 -13.38
N SER A 634 -42.42 -25.90 -14.48
CA SER A 634 -42.16 -26.59 -15.74
C SER A 634 -40.67 -26.82 -15.98
N THR A 635 -40.35 -28.07 -16.33
CA THR A 635 -39.05 -28.65 -16.68
C THR A 635 -38.33 -27.98 -17.87
N PRO A 636 -36.99 -27.97 -17.92
CA PRO A 636 -36.21 -27.34 -18.99
C PRO A 636 -36.01 -28.25 -20.21
N VAL A 637 -36.03 -27.63 -21.38
CA VAL A 637 -35.72 -28.25 -22.69
C VAL A 637 -34.21 -28.29 -22.89
N ARG A 638 -33.75 -29.48 -23.27
CA ARG A 638 -32.39 -29.91 -23.60
C ARG A 638 -31.94 -29.32 -24.94
N SER A 639 -30.79 -28.63 -24.95
CA SER A 639 -30.03 -28.36 -26.18
C SER A 639 -28.64 -29.00 -26.05
N SER A 640 -28.21 -29.64 -27.11
CA SER A 640 -27.09 -30.59 -27.17
C SER A 640 -26.08 -30.13 -28.21
N TYR A 641 -24.83 -29.87 -27.81
CA TYR A 641 -23.65 -29.94 -28.68
C TYR A 641 -22.44 -30.48 -27.88
N PRO A 642 -21.45 -31.12 -28.55
CA PRO A 642 -20.64 -32.18 -27.97
C PRO A 642 -19.35 -31.72 -27.31
N GLN A 643 -18.99 -32.43 -26.23
CA GLN A 643 -17.67 -32.40 -25.61
C GLN A 643 -16.64 -33.16 -26.44
N VAL A 644 -15.44 -32.57 -26.53
CA VAL A 644 -14.19 -33.28 -26.82
C VAL A 644 -13.46 -33.46 -25.49
N SER A 645 -13.13 -34.71 -25.18
CA SER A 645 -12.49 -35.17 -23.95
C SER A 645 -10.96 -35.12 -24.03
N SER A 646 -10.30 -34.65 -22.98
CA SER A 646 -8.97 -35.10 -22.59
C SER A 646 -8.92 -35.25 -21.07
N ALA A 647 -8.79 -36.50 -20.63
CA ALA A 647 -8.68 -36.90 -19.24
C ALA A 647 -7.23 -37.27 -18.93
N SER A 648 -6.72 -36.89 -17.76
CA SER A 648 -5.81 -37.69 -16.93
C SER A 648 -5.46 -36.95 -15.64
N GLY A 649 -5.46 -37.68 -14.51
CA GLY A 649 -4.78 -37.26 -13.28
C GLY A 649 -5.60 -37.33 -11.99
N ILE A 650 -5.96 -38.55 -11.55
CA ILE A 650 -6.49 -38.82 -10.21
C ILE A 650 -5.31 -38.81 -9.22
N SER A 651 -5.38 -37.99 -8.17
CA SER A 651 -4.49 -38.07 -7.00
C SER A 651 -5.24 -38.74 -5.85
N GLN A 652 -4.73 -39.89 -5.38
CA GLN A 652 -5.32 -40.65 -4.27
C GLN A 652 -4.72 -40.23 -2.93
N VAL A 653 -5.63 -40.11 -1.96
CA VAL A 653 -5.42 -39.91 -0.53
C VAL A 653 -4.75 -41.14 0.08
N ILE A 654 -3.67 -40.95 0.86
CA ILE A 654 -3.04 -41.99 1.68
C ILE A 654 -3.22 -41.63 3.16
N THR A 655 -3.87 -42.51 3.90
CA THR A 655 -3.90 -42.58 5.38
C THR A 655 -2.87 -43.63 5.85
N PRO A 656 -2.20 -43.44 7.00
CA PRO A 656 -1.13 -44.35 7.43
C PRO A 656 -1.67 -45.52 8.28
N GLN A 657 -1.14 -46.72 8.05
CA GLN A 657 -1.27 -47.87 8.96
C GLN A 657 0.10 -48.33 9.45
N THR A 658 0.17 -48.48 10.77
CA THR A 658 1.21 -49.08 11.63
C THR A 658 1.20 -50.61 11.59
N THR A 659 2.40 -51.24 11.54
CA THR A 659 2.82 -52.50 12.23
C THR A 659 4.31 -52.72 11.89
N SER A 660 5.27 -52.70 12.82
CA SER A 660 5.71 -53.74 13.77
C SER A 660 6.63 -54.86 13.21
N GLU A 661 7.84 -54.88 13.77
CA GLU A 661 8.75 -56.00 14.09
C GLU A 661 9.56 -56.80 13.05
N MET A 662 10.88 -56.67 13.24
CA MET A 662 11.96 -57.68 13.33
C MET A 662 12.26 -58.62 12.15
N ALA A 663 13.49 -58.55 11.63
CA ALA A 663 14.54 -59.51 11.99
C ALA A 663 15.92 -59.15 11.41
N GLU A 664 16.91 -59.40 12.26
CA GLU A 664 18.36 -59.33 12.16
C GLU A 664 18.96 -60.39 11.20
N VAL A 665 19.86 -59.99 10.27
CA VAL A 665 20.96 -60.82 9.75
C VAL A 665 22.13 -59.92 9.29
N ALA A 666 23.32 -60.18 9.82
CA ALA A 666 24.62 -59.75 9.31
C ALA A 666 25.43 -61.01 8.90
N PRO A 667 26.68 -60.93 8.41
CA PRO A 667 27.27 -60.07 7.37
C PRO A 667 27.97 -60.89 6.26
N ILE A 668 28.09 -60.40 5.03
CA ILE A 668 29.07 -60.93 4.05
C ILE A 668 29.65 -59.78 3.20
N SER A 669 30.98 -59.65 3.25
CA SER A 669 31.85 -58.96 2.27
C SER A 669 32.41 -60.03 1.31
N PRO A 670 32.60 -59.76 0.01
CA PRO A 670 33.93 -59.32 -0.46
C PRO A 670 33.94 -58.36 -1.68
N ASP A 671 35.12 -57.75 -1.86
CA ASP A 671 35.66 -57.00 -3.01
C ASP A 671 35.12 -57.34 -4.41
N THR A 672 34.96 -56.33 -5.28
CA THR A 672 35.87 -56.07 -6.44
C THR A 672 35.41 -54.89 -7.32
N GLN A 673 36.42 -54.12 -7.74
CA GLN A 673 36.57 -53.28 -8.96
C GLN A 673 35.40 -53.14 -9.95
N ASP A 674 35.08 -51.89 -10.34
CA ASP A 674 35.50 -51.35 -11.64
C ASP A 674 35.10 -49.88 -11.85
N SER A 675 36.04 -49.09 -12.37
CA SER A 675 35.89 -47.69 -12.76
C SER A 675 35.30 -47.57 -14.18
N PRO A 676 34.37 -46.63 -14.46
CA PRO A 676 34.02 -46.26 -15.83
C PRO A 676 34.82 -45.02 -16.36
N PRO A 677 35.03 -44.94 -17.69
CA PRO A 677 35.97 -44.02 -18.36
C PRO A 677 35.41 -42.61 -18.65
N PRO A 678 36.28 -41.65 -19.07
CA PRO A 678 35.93 -40.22 -19.13
C PRO A 678 35.16 -39.81 -20.38
N TYR A 679 34.26 -38.83 -20.20
CA TYR A 679 33.51 -38.14 -21.25
C TYR A 679 34.42 -37.30 -22.17
N ARG A 680 34.25 -37.48 -23.49
CA ARG A 680 34.75 -36.57 -24.54
C ARG A 680 33.71 -35.47 -24.82
N PRO A 681 34.13 -34.20 -25.01
CA PRO A 681 33.23 -33.14 -25.47
C PRO A 681 33.11 -33.13 -27.01
N LEU A 682 31.88 -32.96 -27.48
CA LEU A 682 31.52 -32.71 -28.88
C LEU A 682 31.72 -31.23 -29.22
N SER A 683 32.63 -30.96 -30.15
CA SER A 683 32.84 -29.66 -30.80
C SER A 683 31.93 -29.52 -32.02
N LEU A 684 31.09 -28.47 -32.04
CA LEU A 684 30.37 -28.00 -33.23
C LEU A 684 31.05 -26.73 -33.79
N PRO A 685 31.05 -26.53 -35.12
CA PRO A 685 31.80 -25.45 -35.75
C PRO A 685 31.00 -24.14 -35.87
N PHE A 686 31.66 -23.03 -35.57
CA PHE A 686 31.27 -21.66 -35.91
C PHE A 686 31.59 -21.35 -37.39
N PRO A 687 30.74 -20.61 -38.12
CA PRO A 687 31.16 -19.88 -39.31
C PRO A 687 31.58 -18.45 -38.95
N GLN A 688 32.78 -18.10 -39.41
CA GLN A 688 33.36 -16.76 -39.39
C GLN A 688 32.58 -15.79 -40.31
N SER A 689 32.33 -14.57 -39.82
CA SER A 689 32.03 -13.41 -40.67
C SER A 689 33.10 -12.34 -40.47
N SER A 690 33.65 -11.87 -41.58
CA SER A 690 34.72 -10.87 -41.68
C SER A 690 34.16 -9.43 -41.60
N PRO A 691 34.98 -8.43 -41.23
CA PRO A 691 34.53 -7.06 -41.03
C PRO A 691 34.56 -6.24 -42.32
N HIS A 692 33.53 -5.42 -42.54
CA HIS A 692 33.55 -4.32 -43.50
C HIS A 692 33.73 -2.98 -42.75
N THR A 693 34.75 -2.25 -43.17
CA THR A 693 34.98 -0.82 -42.89
C THR A 693 35.13 -0.14 -44.24
N ILE A 694 34.30 0.87 -44.58
CA ILE A 694 34.65 2.05 -45.41
C ILE A 694 33.71 3.21 -45.01
N ALA A 695 34.30 4.40 -44.93
CA ALA A 695 33.75 5.70 -44.55
C ALA A 695 33.11 6.50 -45.72
N ASP A 696 32.56 7.66 -45.35
CA ASP A 696 32.33 8.90 -46.13
C ASP A 696 31.30 8.91 -47.29
N ARG A 697 30.10 9.42 -46.99
CA ARG A 697 29.59 10.72 -47.51
C ARG A 697 28.30 11.15 -46.83
#